data_AF-A0A3N2RDU9-F1
#
_entry.id   AF-A0A3N2RDU9-F1
#
_cell.length_a   1.000
_cell.length_b   1.000
_cell.length_c   1.000
_cell.angle_alpha   90.00
_cell.angle_beta   90.00
_cell.angle_gamma   90.00
#
_symmetry.space_group_name_H-M   'P 1'
#
loop_
_entity.id
_entity.type
_entity.pdbx_description
1 polymer ?
#
loop_
_entity_poly.entity_id
_entity_poly.type
_entity_poly.pdbx_seq_one_letter_code
_entity_poly.pdbx_strand_id
1 'polypeptide(L)'
;MPIQRPIALAAALAAVIATCPSTSVYAAMRHNSQPSSDDPIPEIERLRAQRQWLPALGRIEAAQAARPGDDRLYRLQVLTLADLGGAERAWTLAQARPQLFDAGEHQRLNADRFARRVLWGTGYPQSEAQRLDEMNQARDLLAQQRAAQTPEQQRADLRTRFDELIMLNHLERHADVVERYRALQAENVEIPMYALAKVGQSLLAAKHPEEAATVLEKVTQQWPEDEDSQLQLAYAYSESERFADADAQLEKIKQAQPPFVRVPGAKESHQNWRHYDADSQQAMIGLYGEDTVGAQRRLEQMARIGPSNSGLQSDLGVLYQKRGWTDRALERFRMAQTLEPTNVSARVGQVGGLLEHNRVDLARPIHDELLRNRARDVQVEQMGRSWDSRLGWQWQVSTAFGRSDSDGDRGATASPLGSRDATHKVEVASPLIGDRWRLTAHAQDAWADYENIGGGKDRVHDRRAGVGALYAYDRLTLGFGVDRSNDRWLPSGDRTGYYLDAGWRFSDVLQGTAAWYATTPEASLQARRAGLHADALSLGLRWTPSERSSLAATAQQLRYSDDNTRTAFGLSGAQRLYTRPHLLIDGLADVYTSRASRTGADIPYFNPSRDGSLNLGLRIDHLAWRRYERHFRQRLTVQAGPYWQENFGSHWVPQLRYEHEWRFGTGRVLDYGVNWSRPVYDGIREDRLGFDLSFRWGEQ
;
A
#
# COMPACT_ATOMS: atom_id res chain seq x y z
N MET A 1 -34.36 30.45 -1.89
CA MET A 1 -35.26 30.11 -3.03
C MET A 1 -35.06 31.16 -4.11
N PRO A 2 -35.13 30.83 -5.42
CA PRO A 2 -35.66 29.59 -6.03
C PRO A 2 -34.50 28.70 -6.54
N ILE A 3 -34.32 27.48 -6.04
CA ILE A 3 -34.84 26.21 -6.59
C ILE A 3 -34.82 26.17 -8.12
N GLN A 4 -33.74 25.63 -8.69
CA GLN A 4 -33.76 25.06 -10.03
C GLN A 4 -33.55 23.55 -9.95
N ARG A 5 -34.55 22.86 -10.50
CA ARG A 5 -34.74 21.41 -10.55
C ARG A 5 -33.85 20.80 -11.65
N PRO A 6 -33.34 19.58 -11.49
CA PRO A 6 -33.00 18.74 -12.62
C PRO A 6 -34.26 17.93 -13.04
N ILE A 7 -34.74 18.19 -14.26
CA ILE A 7 -35.69 17.39 -15.06
C ILE A 7 -34.93 17.22 -16.39
N ALA A 8 -34.80 16.10 -17.10
CA ALA A 8 -35.20 14.70 -17.04
C ALA A 8 -34.19 13.95 -17.95
N LEU A 9 -33.93 12.64 -17.83
CA LEU A 9 -34.74 11.59 -18.44
C LEU A 9 -34.23 10.21 -17.95
N ALA A 10 -34.81 9.71 -16.86
CA ALA A 10 -34.69 8.31 -16.44
C ALA A 10 -35.87 7.97 -15.51
N ALA A 11 -37.10 8.12 -16.00
CA ALA A 11 -38.31 7.67 -15.31
C ALA A 11 -39.50 7.63 -16.27
N ALA A 12 -39.52 6.66 -17.17
CA ALA A 12 -40.71 6.30 -17.93
C ALA A 12 -40.63 4.85 -18.41
N LEU A 13 -40.69 3.89 -17.47
CA LEU A 13 -41.10 2.48 -17.75
C LEU A 13 -41.28 1.65 -16.46
N ALA A 14 -41.84 2.25 -15.41
CA ALA A 14 -42.33 1.49 -14.26
C ALA A 14 -43.42 2.33 -13.56
N ALA A 15 -44.69 1.88 -13.68
CA ALA A 15 -45.90 2.34 -12.99
C ALA A 15 -46.99 2.99 -13.87
N VAL A 16 -47.52 2.25 -14.86
CA VAL A 16 -48.96 2.30 -15.21
C VAL A 16 -49.41 0.89 -15.65
N ILE A 17 -49.53 -0.06 -14.71
CA ILE A 17 -50.36 -1.25 -14.89
C ILE A 17 -51.00 -1.58 -13.54
N ALA A 18 -51.97 -0.77 -13.13
CA ALA A 18 -52.95 -1.13 -12.12
C ALA A 18 -54.09 -0.10 -12.17
N THR A 19 -55.06 -0.29 -13.08
CA THR A 19 -56.51 0.00 -12.95
C THR A 19 -57.20 0.05 -14.32
N CYS A 20 -57.81 -1.10 -14.68
CA CYS A 20 -59.00 -1.36 -15.54
C CYS A 20 -59.30 -0.53 -16.84
N PRO A 21 -60.14 -1.04 -17.77
CA PRO A 21 -60.49 -2.41 -18.15
C PRO A 21 -60.28 -2.67 -19.66
N SER A 22 -60.39 -3.94 -20.02
CA SER A 22 -60.57 -4.50 -21.37
C SER A 22 -61.18 -3.57 -22.43
N THR A 23 -60.41 -3.26 -23.49
CA THR A 23 -60.95 -3.04 -24.84
C THR A 23 -59.96 -3.56 -25.88
N SER A 24 -60.38 -4.61 -26.55
CA SER A 24 -59.71 -5.29 -27.66
C SER A 24 -59.77 -4.41 -28.90
N VAL A 25 -58.63 -4.04 -29.48
CA VAL A 25 -58.55 -3.55 -30.86
C VAL A 25 -57.70 -4.55 -31.64
N TYR A 26 -58.41 -5.42 -32.37
CA TYR A 26 -57.86 -6.29 -33.40
C TYR A 26 -57.32 -5.43 -34.55
N ALA A 27 -56.00 -5.35 -34.69
CA ALA A 27 -55.36 -4.93 -35.93
C ALA A 27 -54.99 -6.19 -36.73
N ALA A 28 -55.88 -6.59 -37.62
CA ALA A 28 -55.71 -7.74 -38.50
C ALA A 28 -54.66 -7.43 -39.59
N MET A 29 -53.41 -7.86 -39.38
CA MET A 29 -52.55 -8.22 -40.51
C MET A 29 -52.88 -9.65 -40.90
N ARG A 30 -53.81 -9.79 -41.85
CA ARG A 30 -54.05 -11.06 -42.56
C ARG A 30 -52.82 -11.37 -43.40
N HIS A 31 -51.88 -12.13 -42.84
CA HIS A 31 -51.16 -13.08 -43.66
C HIS A 31 -52.07 -14.29 -43.88
N ASN A 32 -52.23 -14.60 -45.16
CA ASN A 32 -53.04 -15.69 -45.65
C ASN A 32 -52.34 -17.01 -45.27
N SER A 33 -52.58 -17.53 -44.07
CA SER A 33 -52.20 -18.88 -43.68
C SER A 33 -53.43 -19.76 -43.75
N GLN A 34 -53.42 -20.66 -44.74
CA GLN A 34 -54.14 -21.93 -44.63
C GLN A 34 -53.87 -22.54 -43.24
N PRO A 35 -54.80 -23.31 -42.65
CA PRO A 35 -54.47 -24.15 -41.52
C PRO A 35 -53.54 -25.25 -42.02
N SER A 36 -52.24 -24.96 -42.12
CA SER A 36 -51.25 -26.02 -42.23
C SER A 36 -51.34 -26.80 -40.93
N SER A 37 -51.78 -28.04 -41.03
CA SER A 37 -51.56 -29.12 -40.07
C SER A 37 -50.06 -29.43 -39.89
N ASP A 38 -49.19 -28.44 -40.09
CA ASP A 38 -47.75 -28.57 -40.00
C ASP A 38 -47.38 -28.40 -38.53
N ASP A 39 -46.81 -29.47 -38.00
CA ASP A 39 -46.15 -29.46 -36.71
C ASP A 39 -45.13 -28.29 -36.69
N PRO A 40 -45.24 -27.29 -35.79
CA PRO A 40 -44.30 -26.17 -35.69
C PRO A 40 -42.94 -26.58 -35.10
N ILE A 41 -42.83 -27.80 -34.58
CA ILE A 41 -41.63 -28.32 -33.93
C ILE A 41 -40.39 -28.28 -34.84
N PRO A 42 -40.41 -28.73 -36.11
CA PRO A 42 -39.23 -28.72 -36.97
C PRO A 42 -38.70 -27.31 -37.23
N GLU A 43 -39.59 -26.31 -37.33
CA GLU A 43 -39.17 -24.90 -37.46
C GLU A 43 -38.52 -24.40 -36.17
N ILE A 44 -39.11 -24.70 -35.01
CA ILE A 44 -38.55 -24.35 -33.70
C ILE A 44 -37.16 -24.98 -33.52
N GLU A 45 -37.03 -26.28 -33.79
CA GLU A 45 -35.77 -27.01 -33.69
C GLU A 45 -34.71 -26.45 -34.67
N ARG A 46 -35.11 -26.08 -35.90
CA ARG A 46 -34.23 -25.40 -36.86
C ARG A 46 -33.74 -24.05 -36.33
N LEU A 47 -34.64 -23.22 -35.79
CA LEU A 47 -34.29 -21.91 -35.23
C LEU A 47 -33.32 -22.05 -34.04
N ARG A 48 -33.57 -23.03 -33.16
CA ARG A 48 -32.67 -23.37 -32.05
C ARG A 48 -31.31 -23.87 -32.54
N ALA A 49 -31.27 -24.75 -33.53
CA ALA A 49 -30.01 -25.24 -34.12
C ALA A 49 -29.19 -24.09 -34.72
N GLN A 50 -29.85 -23.06 -35.25
CA GLN A 50 -29.24 -21.84 -35.77
C GLN A 50 -28.93 -20.79 -34.67
N ARG A 51 -29.14 -21.11 -33.38
CA ARG A 51 -28.98 -20.22 -32.22
C ARG A 51 -29.86 -18.96 -32.29
N GLN A 52 -30.96 -19.02 -33.03
CA GLN A 52 -31.95 -17.95 -33.12
C GLN A 52 -32.97 -18.09 -31.98
N TRP A 53 -32.51 -17.88 -30.74
CA TRP A 53 -33.25 -18.16 -29.52
C TRP A 53 -34.53 -17.34 -29.36
N LEU A 54 -34.47 -16.03 -29.64
CA LEU A 54 -35.64 -15.14 -29.52
C LEU A 54 -36.74 -15.49 -30.55
N PRO A 55 -36.44 -15.67 -31.85
CA PRO A 55 -37.40 -16.18 -32.81
C PRO A 55 -37.97 -17.56 -32.43
N ALA A 56 -37.12 -18.48 -31.96
CA ALA A 56 -37.57 -19.79 -31.50
C ALA A 56 -38.54 -19.68 -30.32
N LEU A 57 -38.22 -18.85 -29.33
CA LEU A 57 -39.07 -18.63 -28.16
C LEU A 57 -40.43 -18.03 -28.55
N GLY A 58 -40.46 -17.03 -29.44
CA GLY A 58 -41.71 -16.47 -29.95
C GLY A 58 -42.59 -17.50 -30.69
N ARG A 59 -41.98 -18.41 -31.46
CA ARG A 59 -42.70 -19.52 -32.11
C ARG A 59 -43.23 -20.55 -31.11
N ILE A 60 -42.45 -20.86 -30.08
CA ILE A 60 -42.87 -21.76 -28.99
C ILE A 60 -44.09 -21.17 -28.25
N GLU A 61 -44.04 -19.89 -27.89
CA GLU A 61 -45.14 -19.21 -27.18
C GLU A 61 -46.42 -19.16 -28.02
N ALA A 62 -46.32 -18.87 -29.31
CA ALA A 62 -47.47 -18.91 -30.22
C ALA A 62 -48.06 -20.32 -30.36
N ALA A 63 -47.21 -21.35 -30.44
CA ALA A 63 -47.65 -22.74 -30.53
C ALA A 63 -48.29 -23.23 -29.21
N GLN A 64 -47.77 -22.80 -28.05
CA GLN A 64 -48.35 -23.10 -26.73
C GLN A 64 -49.71 -22.41 -26.52
N ALA A 65 -49.90 -21.20 -27.05
CA ALA A 65 -51.20 -20.53 -27.01
C ALA A 65 -52.28 -21.30 -27.79
N ALA A 66 -51.91 -21.94 -28.90
CA ALA A 66 -52.80 -22.80 -29.69
C ALA A 66 -52.98 -24.20 -29.08
N ARG A 67 -51.98 -24.73 -28.35
CA ARG A 67 -51.99 -26.05 -27.71
C ARG A 67 -51.55 -25.96 -26.24
N PRO A 68 -52.38 -25.37 -25.36
CA PRO A 68 -52.04 -25.25 -23.95
C PRO A 68 -52.00 -26.63 -23.29
N GLY A 69 -50.82 -27.04 -22.81
CA GLY A 69 -50.60 -28.34 -22.16
C GLY A 69 -49.74 -29.33 -22.95
N ASP A 70 -49.28 -28.99 -24.16
CA ASP A 70 -48.33 -29.81 -24.92
C ASP A 70 -46.96 -29.87 -24.21
N ASP A 71 -46.62 -31.06 -23.70
CA ASP A 71 -45.39 -31.28 -22.93
C ASP A 71 -44.12 -31.07 -23.76
N ARG A 72 -44.16 -31.31 -25.08
CA ARG A 72 -43.00 -31.11 -25.96
C ARG A 72 -42.73 -29.62 -26.15
N LEU A 73 -43.78 -28.82 -26.34
CA LEU A 73 -43.66 -27.36 -26.41
C LEU A 73 -43.26 -26.76 -25.04
N TYR A 74 -43.75 -27.30 -23.93
CA TYR A 74 -43.31 -26.90 -22.59
C TYR A 74 -41.81 -27.14 -22.37
N ARG A 75 -41.34 -28.34 -22.70
CA ARG A 75 -39.93 -28.72 -22.61
C ARG A 75 -39.06 -27.85 -23.51
N LEU A 76 -39.49 -27.59 -24.75
CA LEU A 76 -38.79 -26.68 -25.67
C LEU A 76 -38.71 -25.26 -25.11
N GLN A 77 -39.77 -24.73 -24.48
CA GLN A 77 -39.74 -23.41 -23.84
C GLN A 77 -38.68 -23.35 -22.73
N VAL A 78 -38.69 -24.32 -21.82
CA VAL A 78 -37.75 -24.37 -20.69
C VAL A 78 -36.31 -24.43 -21.19
N LEU A 79 -36.01 -25.33 -22.10
CA LEU A 79 -34.65 -25.48 -22.62
C LEU A 79 -34.23 -24.26 -23.47
N THR A 80 -35.14 -23.62 -24.21
CA THR A 80 -34.82 -22.40 -24.98
C THR A 80 -34.58 -21.21 -24.05
N LEU A 81 -35.35 -21.08 -22.97
CA LEU A 81 -35.13 -20.07 -21.95
C LEU A 81 -33.78 -20.25 -21.26
N ALA A 82 -33.38 -21.49 -20.97
CA ALA A 82 -32.05 -21.79 -20.43
C ALA A 82 -30.93 -21.37 -21.41
N ASP A 83 -31.04 -21.77 -22.68
CA ASP A 83 -30.08 -21.41 -23.74
C ASP A 83 -30.01 -19.89 -23.99
N LEU A 84 -31.12 -19.18 -23.80
CA LEU A 84 -31.21 -17.71 -23.91
C LEU A 84 -30.62 -16.97 -22.68
N GLY A 85 -30.36 -17.65 -21.57
CA GLY A 85 -29.87 -17.07 -20.32
C GLY A 85 -30.97 -16.69 -19.32
N GLY A 86 -32.23 -17.06 -19.57
CA GLY A 86 -33.37 -16.96 -18.65
C GLY A 86 -33.38 -18.05 -17.57
N ALA A 87 -32.23 -18.33 -16.96
CA ALA A 87 -31.99 -19.53 -16.16
C ALA A 87 -32.90 -19.67 -14.92
N GLU A 88 -33.19 -18.59 -14.19
CA GLU A 88 -34.13 -18.62 -13.06
C GLU A 88 -35.55 -18.99 -13.50
N ARG A 89 -36.01 -18.45 -14.64
CA ARG A 89 -37.33 -18.75 -15.18
C ARG A 89 -37.40 -20.19 -15.69
N ALA A 90 -36.36 -20.64 -16.39
CA ALA A 90 -36.25 -22.02 -16.86
C ALA A 90 -36.29 -23.01 -15.68
N TRP A 91 -35.51 -22.76 -14.62
CA TRP A 91 -35.52 -23.58 -13.41
C TRP A 91 -36.90 -23.62 -12.73
N THR A 92 -37.54 -22.46 -12.56
CA THR A 92 -38.89 -22.38 -11.97
C THR A 92 -39.90 -23.20 -12.76
N LEU A 93 -39.85 -23.12 -14.09
CA LEU A 93 -40.74 -23.90 -14.97
C LEU A 93 -40.41 -25.40 -14.93
N ALA A 94 -39.14 -25.77 -14.86
CA ALA A 94 -38.73 -27.18 -14.74
C ALA A 94 -39.22 -27.80 -13.43
N GLN A 95 -39.11 -27.08 -12.31
CA GLN A 95 -39.60 -27.53 -11.00
C GLN A 95 -41.12 -27.66 -10.93
N ALA A 96 -41.86 -26.92 -11.76
CA ALA A 96 -43.32 -27.05 -11.83
C ALA A 96 -43.78 -28.36 -12.52
N ARG A 97 -42.93 -28.94 -13.39
CA ARG A 97 -43.19 -30.21 -14.09
C ARG A 97 -41.92 -31.08 -14.15
N PRO A 98 -41.40 -31.56 -13.00
CA PRO A 98 -40.10 -32.21 -12.93
C PRO A 98 -40.03 -33.52 -13.72
N GLN A 99 -41.16 -34.22 -13.87
CA GLN A 99 -41.28 -35.46 -14.63
C GLN A 99 -40.97 -35.32 -16.12
N LEU A 100 -40.97 -34.09 -16.65
CA LEU A 100 -40.69 -33.82 -18.05
C LEU A 100 -39.20 -33.70 -18.36
N PHE A 101 -38.32 -33.77 -17.37
CA PHE A 101 -36.87 -33.60 -17.51
C PHE A 101 -36.13 -34.74 -16.84
N ASP A 102 -35.07 -35.22 -17.49
CA ASP A 102 -34.22 -36.24 -16.90
C ASP A 102 -33.27 -35.64 -15.85
N ALA A 103 -32.56 -36.52 -15.13
CA ALA A 103 -31.64 -36.09 -14.07
C ALA A 103 -30.51 -35.19 -14.60
N GLY A 104 -30.02 -35.43 -15.82
CA GLY A 104 -28.94 -34.65 -16.43
C GLY A 104 -29.40 -33.24 -16.82
N GLU A 105 -30.62 -33.11 -17.33
CA GLU A 105 -31.22 -31.81 -17.64
C GLU A 105 -31.58 -31.01 -16.41
N HIS A 106 -32.11 -31.66 -15.37
CA HIS A 106 -32.30 -31.00 -14.07
C HIS A 106 -30.99 -30.47 -13.51
N GLN A 107 -29.92 -31.28 -13.56
CA GLN A 107 -28.59 -30.84 -13.14
C GLN A 107 -28.10 -29.66 -13.98
N ARG A 108 -28.24 -29.72 -15.31
CA ARG A 108 -27.86 -28.63 -16.22
C ARG A 108 -28.60 -27.33 -15.91
N LEU A 109 -29.93 -27.38 -15.75
CA LEU A 109 -30.75 -26.22 -15.47
C LEU A 109 -30.41 -25.59 -14.11
N ASN A 110 -30.11 -26.41 -13.10
CA ASN A 110 -29.67 -25.92 -11.81
C ASN A 110 -28.27 -25.27 -11.90
N ALA A 111 -27.34 -25.85 -12.66
CA ALA A 111 -26.02 -25.26 -12.92
C ALA A 111 -26.13 -23.94 -13.71
N ASP A 112 -27.00 -23.86 -14.72
CA ASP A 112 -27.27 -22.62 -15.48
C ASP A 112 -27.81 -21.52 -14.54
N ARG A 113 -28.69 -21.89 -13.60
CA ARG A 113 -29.22 -20.97 -12.57
C ARG A 113 -28.11 -20.47 -11.65
N PHE A 114 -27.24 -21.36 -11.18
CA PHE A 114 -26.08 -20.99 -10.36
C PHE A 114 -25.17 -20.01 -11.09
N ALA A 115 -24.73 -20.35 -12.31
CA ALA A 115 -23.87 -19.49 -13.13
C ALA A 115 -24.50 -18.11 -13.36
N ARG A 116 -25.82 -18.06 -13.59
CA ARG A 116 -26.54 -16.79 -13.78
C ARG A 116 -26.60 -15.95 -12.51
N ARG A 117 -26.78 -16.55 -11.33
CA ARG A 117 -26.72 -15.84 -10.04
C ARG A 117 -25.33 -15.28 -9.76
N VAL A 118 -24.28 -16.05 -10.05
CA VAL A 118 -22.90 -15.58 -9.95
C VAL A 118 -22.74 -14.34 -10.84
N LEU A 119 -23.12 -14.42 -12.12
CA LEU A 119 -23.05 -13.29 -13.05
C LEU A 119 -23.88 -12.06 -12.63
N TRP A 120 -25.02 -12.25 -11.95
CA TRP A 120 -25.81 -11.11 -11.48
C TRP A 120 -25.17 -10.39 -10.30
N GLY A 121 -24.60 -11.13 -9.34
CA GLY A 121 -23.91 -10.48 -8.23
C GLY A 121 -22.57 -9.82 -8.63
N THR A 122 -22.10 -10.00 -9.88
CA THR A 122 -20.95 -9.26 -10.43
C THR A 122 -21.35 -7.95 -11.10
N GLY A 123 -22.65 -7.67 -11.24
CA GLY A 123 -23.14 -6.39 -11.76
C GLY A 123 -22.89 -5.23 -10.79
N TYR A 124 -23.22 -4.00 -11.22
CA TYR A 124 -23.11 -2.81 -10.39
C TYR A 124 -24.13 -2.85 -9.23
N PRO A 125 -23.70 -3.03 -7.98
CA PRO A 125 -24.61 -3.09 -6.85
C PRO A 125 -25.05 -1.68 -6.45
N GLN A 126 -26.27 -1.52 -5.91
CA GLN A 126 -26.68 -0.21 -5.37
C GLN A 126 -25.95 0.12 -4.07
N SER A 127 -25.48 -0.90 -3.34
CA SER A 127 -24.69 -0.76 -2.13
C SER A 127 -23.79 -1.97 -1.91
N GLU A 128 -22.73 -1.80 -1.11
CA GLU A 128 -21.82 -2.88 -0.75
C GLU A 128 -22.50 -4.04 -0.01
N ALA A 129 -23.47 -3.73 0.84
CA ALA A 129 -24.25 -4.75 1.56
C ALA A 129 -25.05 -5.62 0.59
N GLN A 130 -25.70 -5.00 -0.41
CA GLN A 130 -26.48 -5.73 -1.41
C GLN A 130 -25.61 -6.66 -2.26
N ARG A 131 -24.41 -6.21 -2.67
CA ARG A 131 -23.45 -7.05 -3.39
C ARG A 131 -23.13 -8.33 -2.60
N LEU A 132 -22.81 -8.17 -1.31
CA LEU A 132 -22.49 -9.30 -0.43
C LEU A 132 -23.67 -10.25 -0.28
N ASP A 133 -24.89 -9.73 -0.11
CA ASP A 133 -26.09 -10.54 0.02
C ASP A 133 -26.36 -11.36 -1.25
N GLU A 134 -26.25 -10.75 -2.43
CA GLU A 134 -26.43 -11.45 -3.72
C GLU A 134 -25.39 -12.56 -3.92
N MET A 135 -24.14 -12.29 -3.57
CA MET A 135 -23.06 -13.28 -3.66
C MET A 135 -23.16 -14.40 -2.61
N ASN A 136 -23.61 -14.07 -1.39
CA ASN A 136 -23.89 -15.08 -0.36
C ASN A 136 -25.03 -16.00 -0.80
N GLN A 137 -26.08 -15.47 -1.45
CA GLN A 137 -27.14 -16.30 -2.00
C GLN A 137 -26.65 -17.26 -3.10
N ALA A 138 -25.72 -16.84 -3.95
CA ALA A 138 -25.10 -17.72 -4.95
C ALA A 138 -24.31 -18.86 -4.28
N ARG A 139 -23.55 -18.55 -3.22
CA ARG A 139 -22.82 -19.55 -2.43
C ARG A 139 -23.76 -20.54 -1.74
N ASP A 140 -24.84 -20.06 -1.15
CA ASP A 140 -25.81 -20.91 -0.45
C ASP A 140 -26.54 -21.84 -1.44
N LEU A 141 -26.82 -21.36 -2.66
CA LEU A 141 -27.33 -22.19 -3.75
C LEU A 141 -26.35 -23.32 -4.13
N LEU A 142 -25.06 -23.02 -4.24
CA LEU A 142 -24.03 -24.03 -4.50
C LEU A 142 -23.97 -25.08 -3.38
N ALA A 143 -24.05 -24.65 -2.11
CA ALA A 143 -24.06 -25.55 -0.97
C ALA A 143 -25.26 -26.51 -1.00
N GLN A 144 -26.45 -26.00 -1.34
CA GLN A 144 -27.66 -26.80 -1.51
C GLN A 144 -27.51 -27.82 -2.66
N GLN A 145 -26.95 -27.39 -3.80
CA GLN A 145 -26.70 -28.29 -4.94
C GLN A 145 -25.76 -29.42 -4.56
N ARG A 146 -24.66 -29.12 -3.86
CA ARG A 146 -23.69 -30.14 -3.41
C ARG A 146 -24.28 -31.12 -2.42
N ALA A 147 -25.12 -30.66 -1.49
CA ALA A 147 -25.78 -31.53 -0.53
C ALA A 147 -26.67 -32.60 -1.18
N ALA A 148 -27.14 -32.36 -2.41
CA ALA A 148 -27.94 -33.30 -3.19
C ALA A 148 -27.11 -34.26 -4.07
N GLN A 149 -25.78 -34.14 -4.09
CA GLN A 149 -24.87 -34.92 -4.94
C GLN A 149 -23.89 -35.78 -4.12
N THR A 150 -23.52 -36.96 -4.63
CA THR A 150 -22.43 -37.76 -4.04
C THR A 150 -21.05 -37.12 -4.33
N PRO A 151 -19.99 -37.46 -3.57
CA PRO A 151 -18.65 -36.94 -3.84
C PRO A 151 -18.17 -37.21 -5.28
N GLU A 152 -18.50 -38.36 -5.85
CA GLU A 152 -18.16 -38.72 -7.23
C GLU A 152 -18.90 -37.84 -8.24
N GLN A 153 -20.20 -37.56 -8.00
CA GLN A 153 -21.00 -36.67 -8.83
C GLN A 153 -20.47 -35.23 -8.78
N GLN A 154 -20.12 -34.75 -7.59
CA GLN A 154 -19.50 -33.43 -7.41
C GLN A 154 -18.15 -33.33 -8.13
N ARG A 155 -17.35 -34.39 -8.09
CA ARG A 155 -16.05 -34.45 -8.78
C ARG A 155 -16.21 -34.42 -10.30
N ALA A 156 -17.22 -35.13 -10.82
CA ALA A 156 -17.53 -35.20 -12.25
C ALA A 156 -18.17 -33.90 -12.80
N ASP A 157 -18.81 -33.08 -11.96
CA ASP A 157 -19.46 -31.82 -12.35
C ASP A 157 -18.45 -30.67 -12.56
N LEU A 158 -17.62 -30.81 -13.61
CA LEU A 158 -16.54 -29.87 -13.91
C LEU A 158 -17.03 -28.44 -14.15
N ARG A 159 -18.20 -28.28 -14.79
CA ARG A 159 -18.77 -26.95 -15.06
C ARG A 159 -19.06 -26.19 -13.77
N THR A 160 -19.75 -26.83 -12.83
CA THR A 160 -20.03 -26.22 -11.51
C THR A 160 -18.74 -25.93 -10.74
N ARG A 161 -17.72 -26.78 -10.86
CA ARG A 161 -16.39 -26.55 -10.27
C ARG A 161 -15.68 -25.33 -10.88
N PHE A 162 -15.80 -25.10 -12.19
CA PHE A 162 -15.25 -23.90 -12.83
C PHE A 162 -16.01 -22.63 -12.44
N ASP A 163 -17.34 -22.69 -12.41
CA ASP A 163 -18.19 -21.56 -12.00
C ASP A 163 -17.97 -21.21 -10.51
N GLU A 164 -17.66 -22.19 -9.67
CA GLU A 164 -17.24 -21.97 -8.27
C GLU A 164 -15.96 -21.12 -8.19
N LEU A 165 -14.96 -21.33 -9.05
CA LEU A 165 -13.73 -20.51 -9.05
C LEU A 165 -14.06 -19.03 -9.27
N ILE A 166 -14.99 -18.75 -10.19
CA ILE A 166 -15.44 -17.39 -10.51
C ILE A 166 -16.17 -16.79 -9.31
N MET A 167 -17.12 -17.52 -8.73
CA MET A 167 -17.85 -17.08 -7.54
C MET A 167 -16.90 -16.79 -6.37
N LEU A 168 -15.96 -17.68 -6.10
CA LEU A 168 -14.98 -17.51 -5.02
C LEU A 168 -14.07 -16.31 -5.26
N ASN A 169 -13.64 -16.07 -6.50
CA ASN A 169 -12.88 -14.87 -6.87
C ASN A 169 -13.68 -13.59 -6.56
N HIS A 170 -14.96 -13.52 -6.94
CA HIS A 170 -15.82 -12.36 -6.64
C HIS A 170 -16.16 -12.19 -5.16
N LEU A 171 -16.18 -13.29 -4.39
CA LEU A 171 -16.28 -13.28 -2.94
C LEU A 171 -14.97 -12.92 -2.22
N GLU A 172 -13.93 -12.52 -2.99
CA GLU A 172 -12.59 -12.19 -2.49
C GLU A 172 -11.93 -13.38 -1.74
N ARG A 173 -12.39 -14.61 -2.02
CA ARG A 173 -11.89 -15.86 -1.44
C ARG A 173 -10.75 -16.43 -2.28
N HIS A 174 -9.74 -15.60 -2.50
CA HIS A 174 -8.65 -15.90 -3.44
C HIS A 174 -7.82 -17.13 -3.04
N ALA A 175 -7.59 -17.34 -1.75
CA ALA A 175 -6.91 -18.55 -1.25
C ALA A 175 -7.67 -19.84 -1.62
N ASP A 176 -9.01 -19.83 -1.50
CA ASP A 176 -9.85 -20.98 -1.87
C ASP A 176 -9.83 -21.23 -3.40
N VAL A 177 -9.77 -20.17 -4.21
CA VAL A 177 -9.59 -20.31 -5.67
C VAL A 177 -8.28 -21.01 -5.99
N VAL A 178 -7.19 -20.61 -5.34
CA VAL A 178 -5.86 -21.22 -5.55
C VAL A 178 -5.86 -22.69 -5.11
N GLU A 179 -6.49 -23.02 -3.98
CA GLU A 179 -6.65 -24.41 -3.54
C GLU A 179 -7.43 -25.25 -4.57
N ARG A 180 -8.58 -24.76 -5.01
CA ARG A 180 -9.45 -25.45 -5.99
C ARG A 180 -8.78 -25.59 -7.36
N TYR A 181 -8.03 -24.58 -7.77
CA TYR A 181 -7.20 -24.62 -8.98
C TYR A 181 -6.15 -25.73 -8.91
N ARG A 182 -5.38 -25.81 -7.81
CA ARG A 182 -4.35 -26.85 -7.62
C ARG A 182 -4.96 -28.25 -7.55
N ALA A 183 -6.15 -28.40 -6.95
CA ALA A 183 -6.88 -29.67 -6.95
C ALA A 183 -7.27 -30.11 -8.38
N LEU A 184 -7.80 -29.20 -9.20
CA LEU A 184 -8.12 -29.47 -10.60
C LEU A 184 -6.87 -29.87 -11.41
N GLN A 185 -5.73 -29.22 -11.17
CA GLN A 185 -4.46 -29.60 -11.79
C GLN A 185 -3.99 -31.00 -11.37
N ALA A 186 -4.09 -31.34 -10.09
CA ALA A 186 -3.71 -32.67 -9.59
C ALA A 186 -4.59 -33.80 -10.17
N GLU A 187 -5.83 -33.47 -10.55
CA GLU A 187 -6.74 -34.36 -11.25
C GLU A 187 -6.51 -34.41 -12.78
N ASN A 188 -5.54 -33.65 -13.30
CA ASN A 188 -5.28 -33.47 -14.73
C ASN A 188 -6.50 -32.95 -15.51
N VAL A 189 -7.33 -32.13 -14.88
CA VAL A 189 -8.46 -31.49 -15.54
C VAL A 189 -7.97 -30.29 -16.35
N GLU A 190 -8.34 -30.24 -17.63
CA GLU A 190 -8.12 -29.05 -18.45
C GLU A 190 -9.11 -27.95 -18.06
N ILE A 191 -8.57 -26.83 -17.58
CA ILE A 191 -9.36 -25.70 -17.11
C ILE A 191 -9.58 -24.73 -18.28
N PRO A 192 -10.83 -24.32 -18.57
CA PRO A 192 -11.12 -23.40 -19.66
C PRO A 192 -10.58 -21.99 -19.40
N MET A 193 -10.27 -21.24 -20.46
CA MET A 193 -9.61 -19.93 -20.37
C MET A 193 -10.37 -18.92 -19.51
N TYR A 194 -11.71 -18.89 -19.57
CA TYR A 194 -12.51 -17.96 -18.74
C TYR A 194 -12.31 -18.18 -17.23
N ALA A 195 -12.11 -19.44 -16.82
CA ALA A 195 -11.85 -19.78 -15.43
C ALA A 195 -10.38 -19.52 -15.08
N LEU A 196 -9.44 -19.80 -16.00
CA LEU A 196 -8.03 -19.48 -15.83
C LEU A 196 -7.77 -17.98 -15.68
N ALA A 197 -8.52 -17.11 -16.38
CA ALA A 197 -8.44 -15.67 -16.20
C ALA A 197 -8.71 -15.26 -14.73
N LYS A 198 -9.77 -15.81 -14.12
CA LYS A 198 -10.10 -15.57 -12.70
C LYS A 198 -9.13 -16.24 -11.73
N VAL A 199 -8.53 -17.37 -12.12
CA VAL A 199 -7.42 -17.98 -11.37
C VAL A 199 -6.21 -17.05 -11.37
N GLY A 200 -5.84 -16.47 -12.51
CA GLY A 200 -4.75 -15.48 -12.63
C GLY A 200 -4.94 -14.29 -11.69
N GLN A 201 -6.14 -13.70 -11.69
CA GLN A 201 -6.52 -12.63 -10.76
C GLN A 201 -6.38 -13.06 -9.28
N SER A 202 -6.88 -14.25 -8.93
CA SER A 202 -6.80 -14.75 -7.56
C SER A 202 -5.37 -15.11 -7.14
N LEU A 203 -4.53 -15.57 -8.06
CA LEU A 203 -3.11 -15.82 -7.78
C LEU A 203 -2.39 -14.50 -7.44
N LEU A 204 -2.68 -13.40 -8.15
CA LEU A 204 -2.14 -12.08 -7.80
C LEU A 204 -2.59 -11.63 -6.41
N ALA A 205 -3.90 -11.71 -6.15
CA ALA A 205 -4.47 -11.34 -4.85
C ALA A 205 -3.91 -12.21 -3.70
N ALA A 206 -3.65 -13.50 -3.96
CA ALA A 206 -3.04 -14.43 -3.03
C ALA A 206 -1.50 -14.35 -2.97
N LYS A 207 -0.88 -13.33 -3.57
CA LYS A 207 0.57 -13.06 -3.53
C LYS A 207 1.46 -14.10 -4.24
N HIS A 208 0.96 -14.67 -5.35
CA HIS A 208 1.65 -15.59 -6.25
C HIS A 208 1.84 -14.99 -7.67
N PRO A 209 2.60 -13.89 -7.83
CA PRO A 209 2.63 -13.13 -9.08
C PRO A 209 3.31 -13.86 -10.24
N GLU A 210 4.32 -14.70 -9.98
CA GLU A 210 5.01 -15.45 -11.03
C GLU A 210 4.13 -16.57 -11.61
N GLU A 211 3.37 -17.25 -10.74
CA GLU A 211 2.37 -18.26 -11.14
C GLU A 211 1.22 -17.58 -11.90
N ALA A 212 0.76 -16.42 -11.42
CA ALA A 212 -0.25 -15.62 -12.10
C ALA A 212 0.19 -15.20 -13.51
N ALA A 213 1.43 -14.69 -13.65
CA ALA A 213 1.99 -14.31 -14.94
C ALA A 213 1.98 -15.48 -15.92
N THR A 214 2.42 -16.67 -15.48
CA THR A 214 2.41 -17.89 -16.30
C THR A 214 1.00 -18.27 -16.78
N VAL A 215 0.01 -18.21 -15.89
CA VAL A 215 -1.40 -18.51 -16.24
C VAL A 215 -1.95 -17.46 -17.21
N LEU A 216 -1.69 -16.17 -16.95
CA LEU A 216 -2.20 -15.07 -17.76
C LEU A 216 -1.51 -14.97 -19.12
N GLU A 217 -0.23 -15.34 -19.24
CA GLU A 217 0.46 -15.52 -20.53
C GLU A 217 -0.29 -16.54 -21.40
N LYS A 218 -0.70 -17.68 -20.83
CA LYS A 218 -1.50 -18.69 -21.54
C LYS A 218 -2.86 -18.15 -21.98
N VAL A 219 -3.57 -17.46 -21.07
CA VAL A 219 -4.90 -16.89 -21.36
C VAL A 219 -4.80 -15.85 -22.47
N THR A 220 -3.88 -14.89 -22.35
CA THR A 220 -3.71 -13.79 -23.33
C THR A 220 -3.18 -14.25 -24.68
N GLN A 221 -2.52 -15.41 -24.75
CA GLN A 221 -2.11 -16.03 -26.02
C GLN A 221 -3.30 -16.69 -26.74
N GLN A 222 -4.18 -17.37 -26.00
CA GLN A 222 -5.30 -18.10 -26.59
C GLN A 222 -6.53 -17.21 -26.84
N TRP A 223 -6.78 -16.26 -25.94
CA TRP A 223 -7.85 -15.26 -25.99
C TRP A 223 -7.26 -13.85 -25.99
N PRO A 224 -6.62 -13.41 -27.09
CA PRO A 224 -6.05 -12.08 -27.19
C PRO A 224 -7.09 -10.95 -27.04
N GLU A 225 -8.37 -11.25 -27.27
CA GLU A 225 -9.51 -10.35 -27.10
C GLU A 225 -9.96 -10.17 -25.64
N ASP A 226 -9.48 -10.99 -24.69
CA ASP A 226 -9.80 -10.83 -23.28
C ASP A 226 -8.91 -9.77 -22.62
N GLU A 227 -9.41 -8.55 -22.60
CA GLU A 227 -8.64 -7.34 -22.28
C GLU A 227 -8.29 -7.24 -20.81
N ASP A 228 -9.20 -7.68 -19.94
CA ASP A 228 -8.97 -7.76 -18.51
C ASP A 228 -7.73 -8.62 -18.22
N SER A 229 -7.58 -9.76 -18.90
CA SER A 229 -6.38 -10.61 -18.75
C SER A 229 -5.11 -9.96 -19.31
N GLN A 230 -5.20 -9.16 -20.39
CA GLN A 230 -4.04 -8.43 -20.91
C GLN A 230 -3.52 -7.41 -19.90
N LEU A 231 -4.43 -6.67 -19.23
CA LEU A 231 -4.08 -5.73 -18.16
C LEU A 231 -3.59 -6.45 -16.90
N GLN A 232 -4.26 -7.54 -16.50
CA GLN A 232 -3.83 -8.36 -15.37
C GLN A 232 -2.43 -8.95 -15.56
N LEU A 233 -2.06 -9.31 -16.80
CA LEU A 233 -0.71 -9.77 -17.10
C LEU A 233 0.34 -8.67 -16.84
N ALA A 234 0.06 -7.42 -17.23
CA ALA A 234 0.95 -6.30 -16.93
C ALA A 234 1.12 -6.10 -15.41
N TYR A 235 0.04 -6.21 -14.63
CA TYR A 235 0.13 -6.20 -13.17
C TYR A 235 0.94 -7.38 -12.63
N ALA A 236 0.75 -8.59 -13.16
CA ALA A 236 1.52 -9.75 -12.74
C ALA A 236 3.03 -9.58 -12.97
N TYR A 237 3.41 -8.98 -14.10
CA TYR A 237 4.79 -8.57 -14.33
C TYR A 237 5.27 -7.51 -13.33
N SER A 238 4.48 -6.49 -13.04
CA SER A 238 4.83 -5.48 -12.03
C SER A 238 5.04 -6.09 -10.64
N GLU A 239 4.11 -6.91 -10.17
CA GLU A 239 4.15 -7.57 -8.86
C GLU A 239 5.28 -8.62 -8.74
N SER A 240 5.81 -9.09 -9.87
CA SER A 240 6.99 -9.96 -9.94
C SER A 240 8.30 -9.19 -10.21
N GLU A 241 8.32 -7.87 -10.04
CA GLU A 241 9.47 -6.98 -10.26
C GLU A 241 9.95 -6.91 -11.74
N ARG A 242 9.15 -7.43 -12.68
CA ARG A 242 9.42 -7.44 -14.13
C ARG A 242 8.86 -6.19 -14.82
N PHE A 243 9.25 -5.00 -14.35
CA PHE A 243 8.72 -3.72 -14.83
C PHE A 243 8.87 -3.50 -16.34
N ALA A 244 9.96 -3.98 -16.96
CA ALA A 244 10.16 -3.86 -18.40
C ALA A 244 9.13 -4.68 -19.20
N ASP A 245 8.79 -5.88 -18.73
CA ASP A 245 7.79 -6.74 -19.37
C ASP A 245 6.38 -6.17 -19.17
N ALA A 246 6.11 -5.60 -18.00
CA ALA A 246 4.86 -4.88 -17.73
C ALA A 246 4.66 -3.70 -18.71
N ASP A 247 5.70 -2.88 -18.89
CA ASP A 247 5.68 -1.74 -19.82
C ASP A 247 5.49 -2.20 -21.28
N ALA A 248 6.21 -3.24 -21.71
CA ALA A 248 6.08 -3.81 -23.05
C ALA A 248 4.67 -4.36 -23.31
N GLN A 249 4.07 -5.01 -22.32
CA GLN A 249 2.71 -5.54 -22.41
C GLN A 249 1.67 -4.41 -22.51
N LEU A 250 1.82 -3.31 -21.77
CA LEU A 250 0.93 -2.15 -21.87
C LEU A 250 1.08 -1.43 -23.21
N GLU A 251 2.30 -1.29 -23.73
CA GLU A 251 2.54 -0.73 -25.06
C GLU A 251 1.89 -1.58 -26.17
N LYS A 252 1.90 -2.91 -26.04
CA LYS A 252 1.17 -3.82 -26.94
C LYS A 252 -0.33 -3.53 -26.94
N ILE A 253 -0.95 -3.32 -25.77
CA ILE A 253 -2.37 -2.97 -25.65
C ILE A 253 -2.64 -1.63 -26.35
N LYS A 254 -1.82 -0.61 -26.07
CA LYS A 254 -1.95 0.74 -26.65
C LYS A 254 -1.80 0.77 -28.16
N GLN A 255 -0.91 -0.05 -28.72
CA GLN A 255 -0.74 -0.17 -30.17
C GLN A 255 -1.94 -0.85 -30.84
N ALA A 256 -2.54 -1.84 -30.18
CA ALA A 256 -3.74 -2.52 -30.68
C ALA A 256 -5.02 -1.67 -30.54
N GLN A 257 -5.05 -0.75 -29.58
CA GLN A 257 -6.22 0.05 -29.23
C GLN A 257 -5.97 1.54 -29.49
N PRO A 258 -6.42 2.15 -30.61
CA PRO A 258 -6.21 3.58 -30.83
C PRO A 258 -6.91 4.42 -29.75
N PRO A 259 -6.37 5.61 -29.36
CA PRO A 259 -6.96 6.46 -28.31
C PRO A 259 -8.41 6.88 -28.59
N PHE A 260 -8.75 7.03 -29.87
CA PHE A 260 -10.09 7.35 -30.33
C PHE A 260 -10.52 6.34 -31.40
N VAL A 261 -11.69 5.73 -31.20
CA VAL A 261 -12.27 4.78 -32.15
C VAL A 261 -13.29 5.50 -33.02
N ARG A 262 -13.17 5.36 -34.34
CA ARG A 262 -14.14 5.87 -35.29
C ARG A 262 -15.08 4.74 -35.73
N VAL A 263 -16.34 4.84 -35.34
CA VAL A 263 -17.39 3.92 -35.79
C VAL A 263 -17.92 4.37 -37.15
N PRO A 264 -18.04 3.49 -38.16
CA PRO A 264 -18.65 3.85 -39.45
C PRO A 264 -20.03 4.48 -39.26
N GLY A 265 -20.25 5.65 -39.85
CA GLY A 265 -21.49 6.42 -39.71
C GLY A 265 -21.55 7.38 -38.51
N ALA A 266 -20.60 7.30 -37.56
CA ALA A 266 -20.51 8.26 -36.47
C ALA A 266 -19.91 9.60 -36.96
N LYS A 267 -20.49 10.72 -36.48
CA LYS A 267 -20.02 12.08 -36.81
C LYS A 267 -18.73 12.45 -36.08
N GLU A 268 -18.51 11.87 -34.91
CA GLU A 268 -17.36 12.11 -34.04
C GLU A 268 -16.71 10.78 -33.66
N SER A 269 -15.42 10.80 -33.37
CA SER A 269 -14.74 9.64 -32.80
C SER A 269 -15.08 9.53 -31.31
N HIS A 270 -15.22 8.30 -30.81
CA HIS A 270 -15.47 8.04 -29.41
C HIS A 270 -14.17 7.70 -28.68
N GLN A 271 -14.10 8.07 -27.40
CA GLN A 271 -12.95 7.79 -26.53
C GLN A 271 -12.79 6.28 -26.37
N ASN A 272 -11.55 5.80 -26.41
CA ASN A 272 -11.23 4.40 -26.15
C ASN A 272 -10.76 4.21 -24.71
N TRP A 273 -11.67 3.76 -23.85
CA TRP A 273 -11.35 3.48 -22.44
C TRP A 273 -10.23 2.45 -22.27
N ARG A 274 -10.06 1.53 -23.23
CA ARG A 274 -8.99 0.51 -23.18
C ARG A 274 -7.61 1.11 -23.34
N HIS A 275 -7.46 2.08 -24.24
CA HIS A 275 -6.21 2.82 -24.39
C HIS A 275 -5.94 3.66 -23.13
N TYR A 276 -6.98 4.31 -22.62
CA TYR A 276 -6.92 5.10 -21.40
C TYR A 276 -6.49 4.26 -20.19
N ASP A 277 -7.05 3.07 -20.01
CA ASP A 277 -6.72 2.17 -18.91
C ASP A 277 -5.26 1.75 -18.99
N ALA A 278 -4.77 1.40 -20.18
CA ALA A 278 -3.36 1.08 -20.39
C ALA A 278 -2.42 2.27 -20.10
N ASP A 279 -2.79 3.49 -20.51
CA ASP A 279 -2.04 4.72 -20.17
C ASP A 279 -1.99 4.98 -18.66
N SER A 280 -3.14 4.85 -17.97
CA SER A 280 -3.23 5.04 -16.52
C SER A 280 -2.37 4.00 -15.80
N GLN A 281 -2.48 2.73 -16.20
CA GLN A 281 -1.70 1.66 -15.60
C GLN A 281 -0.21 1.76 -15.89
N GLN A 282 0.19 2.28 -17.05
CA GLN A 282 1.60 2.54 -17.33
C GLN A 282 2.17 3.63 -16.42
N ALA A 283 1.37 4.65 -16.09
CA ALA A 283 1.76 5.66 -15.12
C ALA A 283 1.88 5.08 -13.70
N MET A 284 0.93 4.24 -13.28
CA MET A 284 0.94 3.61 -11.96
C MET A 284 2.04 2.55 -11.78
N ILE A 285 2.30 1.72 -12.79
CA ILE A 285 3.42 0.77 -12.77
C ILE A 285 4.76 1.51 -12.76
N GLY A 286 4.88 2.60 -13.52
CA GLY A 286 6.03 3.52 -13.43
C GLY A 286 6.20 4.07 -12.01
N LEU A 287 5.10 4.49 -11.36
CA LEU A 287 5.10 4.93 -9.97
C LEU A 287 5.60 3.83 -9.02
N TYR A 288 5.14 2.58 -9.17
CA TYR A 288 5.61 1.43 -8.37
C TYR A 288 7.09 1.10 -8.60
N GLY A 289 7.59 1.35 -9.81
CA GLY A 289 9.00 1.31 -10.20
C GLY A 289 9.81 2.57 -9.88
N GLU A 290 9.35 3.38 -8.92
CA GLU A 290 9.99 4.61 -8.43
C GLU A 290 9.99 5.83 -9.38
N ASP A 291 9.38 5.76 -10.57
CA ASP A 291 9.24 6.91 -11.49
C ASP A 291 8.08 7.84 -11.11
N THR A 292 8.22 8.49 -9.97
CA THR A 292 7.25 9.47 -9.43
C THR A 292 7.09 10.72 -10.31
N VAL A 293 8.13 11.13 -11.04
CA VAL A 293 8.10 12.34 -11.89
C VAL A 293 7.40 12.05 -13.20
N GLY A 294 7.72 10.91 -13.84
CA GLY A 294 7.04 10.47 -15.05
C GLY A 294 5.57 10.18 -14.79
N ALA A 295 5.25 9.47 -13.70
CA ALA A 295 3.88 9.22 -13.27
C ALA A 295 3.10 10.52 -13.03
N GLN A 296 3.69 11.49 -12.31
CA GLN A 296 3.05 12.80 -12.08
C GLN A 296 2.70 13.50 -13.39
N ARG A 297 3.66 13.62 -14.30
CA ARG A 297 3.44 14.29 -15.58
C ARG A 297 2.30 13.64 -16.37
N ARG A 298 2.26 12.30 -16.43
CA ARG A 298 1.22 11.55 -17.17
C ARG A 298 -0.15 11.71 -16.53
N LEU A 299 -0.29 11.42 -15.24
CA LEU A 299 -1.58 11.46 -14.53
C LEU A 299 -2.15 12.88 -14.46
N GLU A 300 -1.32 13.91 -14.22
CA GLU A 300 -1.79 15.30 -14.24
C GLU A 300 -2.23 15.74 -15.64
N GLN A 301 -1.54 15.28 -16.70
CA GLN A 301 -1.96 15.55 -18.08
C GLN A 301 -3.32 14.90 -18.39
N MET A 302 -3.52 13.65 -17.98
CA MET A 302 -4.80 12.97 -18.12
C MET A 302 -5.91 13.72 -17.38
N ALA A 303 -5.64 14.20 -16.16
CA ALA A 303 -6.61 14.94 -15.36
C ALA A 303 -6.96 16.32 -15.94
N ARG A 304 -6.07 16.94 -16.72
CA ARG A 304 -6.39 18.18 -17.47
C ARG A 304 -7.36 17.92 -18.62
N ILE A 305 -7.35 16.72 -19.20
CA ILE A 305 -8.25 16.34 -20.30
C ILE A 305 -9.61 15.89 -19.75
N GLY A 306 -9.60 15.01 -18.77
CA GLY A 306 -10.81 14.41 -18.18
C GLY A 306 -10.73 14.35 -16.66
N PRO A 307 -11.08 15.43 -15.93
CA PRO A 307 -10.96 15.46 -14.47
C PRO A 307 -12.01 14.61 -13.75
N SER A 308 -13.13 14.28 -14.39
CA SER A 308 -14.28 13.60 -13.79
C SER A 308 -14.19 12.07 -13.86
N ASN A 309 -13.07 11.49 -13.42
CA ASN A 309 -12.86 10.05 -13.33
C ASN A 309 -12.40 9.69 -11.90
N SER A 310 -13.14 8.83 -11.19
CA SER A 310 -12.87 8.47 -9.80
C SER A 310 -11.53 7.74 -9.64
N GLY A 311 -11.24 6.79 -10.52
CA GLY A 311 -9.97 6.05 -10.56
C GLY A 311 -8.76 6.98 -10.73
N LEU A 312 -8.82 7.92 -11.67
CA LEU A 312 -7.75 8.90 -11.89
C LEU A 312 -7.50 9.82 -10.69
N GLN A 313 -8.57 10.26 -10.02
CA GLN A 313 -8.42 11.04 -8.80
C GLN A 313 -7.82 10.18 -7.68
N SER A 314 -8.16 8.89 -7.59
CA SER A 314 -7.51 7.97 -6.66
C SER A 314 -6.02 7.79 -6.97
N ASP A 315 -5.66 7.55 -8.24
CA ASP A 315 -4.28 7.40 -8.70
C ASP A 315 -3.44 8.65 -8.42
N LEU A 316 -3.99 9.84 -8.67
CA LEU A 316 -3.36 11.12 -8.28
C LEU A 316 -3.17 11.22 -6.76
N GLY A 317 -4.13 10.73 -5.97
CA GLY A 317 -4.01 10.65 -4.52
C GLY A 317 -2.84 9.78 -4.09
N VAL A 318 -2.75 8.56 -4.63
CA VAL A 318 -1.63 7.62 -4.37
C VAL A 318 -0.29 8.21 -4.78
N LEU A 319 -0.22 8.83 -5.95
CA LEU A 319 0.95 9.55 -6.42
C LEU A 319 1.37 10.64 -5.43
N TYR A 320 0.47 11.55 -5.07
CA TYR A 320 0.80 12.67 -4.18
C TYR A 320 1.20 12.19 -2.79
N GLN A 321 0.59 11.13 -2.28
CA GLN A 321 1.02 10.48 -1.04
C GLN A 321 2.45 9.93 -1.16
N LYS A 322 2.79 9.22 -2.25
CA LYS A 322 4.16 8.72 -2.49
C LYS A 322 5.18 9.85 -2.61
N ARG A 323 4.75 11.05 -3.01
CA ARG A 323 5.58 12.26 -3.06
C ARG A 323 5.69 13.02 -1.73
N GLY A 324 4.96 12.59 -0.69
CA GLY A 324 4.90 13.24 0.61
C GLY A 324 3.93 14.43 0.70
N TRP A 325 3.02 14.57 -0.27
CA TRP A 325 2.01 15.64 -0.31
C TRP A 325 0.65 15.14 0.19
N THR A 326 0.60 14.78 1.48
CA THR A 326 -0.55 14.12 2.09
C THR A 326 -1.83 14.98 2.10
N ASP A 327 -1.74 16.30 2.33
CA ASP A 327 -2.90 17.20 2.24
C ASP A 327 -3.47 17.18 0.81
N ARG A 328 -2.60 17.25 -0.21
CA ARG A 328 -3.00 17.14 -1.63
C ARG A 328 -3.57 15.77 -1.96
N ALA A 329 -3.01 14.70 -1.40
CA ALA A 329 -3.50 13.34 -1.61
C ALA A 329 -4.93 13.18 -1.06
N LEU A 330 -5.18 13.67 0.16
CA LEU A 330 -6.50 13.65 0.80
C LEU A 330 -7.55 14.42 0.00
N GLU A 331 -7.19 15.56 -0.60
CA GLU A 331 -8.08 16.28 -1.51
C GLU A 331 -8.50 15.39 -2.69
N ARG A 332 -7.54 14.73 -3.34
CA ARG A 332 -7.79 13.86 -4.49
C ARG A 332 -8.63 12.64 -4.13
N PHE A 333 -8.35 12.00 -3.00
CA PHE A 333 -9.17 10.88 -2.53
C PHE A 333 -10.61 11.30 -2.19
N ARG A 334 -10.84 12.51 -1.66
CA ARG A 334 -12.19 13.04 -1.42
C ARG A 334 -12.93 13.36 -2.71
N MET A 335 -12.23 13.89 -3.72
CA MET A 335 -12.79 14.07 -5.06
C MET A 335 -13.21 12.73 -5.67
N ALA A 336 -12.34 11.71 -5.58
CA ALA A 336 -12.64 10.36 -6.05
C ALA A 336 -13.89 9.78 -5.36
N GLN A 337 -13.99 9.90 -4.02
CA GLN A 337 -15.16 9.45 -3.27
C GLN A 337 -16.43 10.23 -3.62
N THR A 338 -16.32 11.52 -3.95
CA THR A 338 -17.48 12.32 -4.38
C THR A 338 -18.01 11.86 -5.74
N LEU A 339 -17.11 11.48 -6.66
CA LEU A 339 -17.47 10.93 -7.96
C LEU A 339 -18.03 9.50 -7.84
N GLU A 340 -17.46 8.69 -6.95
CA GLU A 340 -17.84 7.30 -6.74
C GLU A 340 -17.71 6.92 -5.25
N PRO A 341 -18.81 6.93 -4.48
CA PRO A 341 -18.79 6.66 -3.04
C PRO A 341 -18.28 5.26 -2.64
N THR A 342 -18.36 4.30 -3.56
CA THR A 342 -17.92 2.91 -3.38
C THR A 342 -16.47 2.67 -3.77
N ASN A 343 -15.71 3.69 -4.18
CA ASN A 343 -14.32 3.53 -4.62
C ASN A 343 -13.41 3.13 -3.43
N VAL A 344 -13.07 1.84 -3.35
CA VAL A 344 -12.30 1.25 -2.25
C VAL A 344 -10.91 1.88 -2.15
N SER A 345 -10.20 2.04 -3.28
CA SER A 345 -8.85 2.60 -3.32
C SER A 345 -8.79 4.01 -2.74
N ALA A 346 -9.74 4.87 -3.12
CA ALA A 346 -9.81 6.23 -2.60
C ALA A 346 -10.08 6.25 -1.09
N ARG A 347 -10.98 5.39 -0.60
CA ARG A 347 -11.32 5.31 0.82
C ARG A 347 -10.16 4.76 1.66
N VAL A 348 -9.46 3.73 1.17
CA VAL A 348 -8.22 3.22 1.78
C VAL A 348 -7.15 4.32 1.81
N GLY A 349 -7.00 5.06 0.73
CA GLY A 349 -6.11 6.22 0.64
C GLY A 349 -6.44 7.31 1.67
N GLN A 350 -7.74 7.59 1.91
CA GLN A 350 -8.15 8.51 2.97
C GLN A 350 -7.76 8.01 4.36
N VAL A 351 -7.95 6.73 4.66
CA VAL A 351 -7.51 6.17 5.94
C VAL A 351 -6.00 6.36 6.11
N GLY A 352 -5.20 5.99 5.10
CA GLY A 352 -3.74 6.16 5.13
C GLY A 352 -3.31 7.61 5.35
N GLY A 353 -3.85 8.56 4.58
CA GLY A 353 -3.52 9.98 4.69
C GLY A 353 -3.99 10.63 6.00
N LEU A 354 -5.15 10.22 6.53
CA LEU A 354 -5.63 10.69 7.83
C LEU A 354 -4.76 10.14 8.97
N LEU A 355 -4.30 8.90 8.88
CA LEU A 355 -3.33 8.34 9.84
C LEU A 355 -1.98 9.07 9.77
N GLU A 356 -1.48 9.41 8.58
CA GLU A 356 -0.26 10.25 8.43
C GLU A 356 -0.40 11.65 9.03
N HIS A 357 -1.63 12.16 9.14
CA HIS A 357 -1.94 13.41 9.82
C HIS A 357 -2.37 13.22 11.28
N ASN A 358 -2.19 12.05 11.89
CA ASN A 358 -2.63 11.80 13.27
C ASN A 358 -4.12 12.16 13.50
N ARG A 359 -4.97 11.95 12.48
CA ARG A 359 -6.43 12.15 12.49
C ARG A 359 -7.16 10.82 12.53
N VAL A 360 -6.79 10.00 13.52
CA VAL A 360 -7.39 8.68 13.76
C VAL A 360 -8.91 8.78 13.99
N ASP A 361 -9.34 9.89 14.60
CA ASP A 361 -10.75 10.24 14.81
C ASP A 361 -11.57 10.27 13.50
N LEU A 362 -10.96 10.76 12.41
CA LEU A 362 -11.60 10.80 11.10
C LEU A 362 -11.38 9.52 10.28
N ALA A 363 -10.26 8.83 10.50
CA ALA A 363 -9.92 7.62 9.78
C ALA A 363 -10.77 6.41 10.22
N ARG A 364 -11.06 6.31 11.52
CA ARG A 364 -11.79 5.19 12.16
C ARG A 364 -13.14 4.85 11.52
N PRO A 365 -14.07 5.79 11.28
CA PRO A 365 -15.36 5.45 10.68
C PRO A 365 -15.22 4.86 9.26
N ILE A 366 -14.25 5.35 8.47
CA ILE A 366 -13.99 4.84 7.12
C ILE A 366 -13.38 3.44 7.21
N HIS A 367 -12.40 3.26 8.09
CA HIS A 367 -11.74 1.98 8.38
C HIS A 367 -12.75 0.90 8.80
N ASP A 368 -13.60 1.19 9.79
CA ASP A 368 -14.55 0.24 10.35
C ASP A 368 -15.67 -0.13 9.36
N GLU A 369 -16.06 0.78 8.47
CA GLU A 369 -17.00 0.47 7.39
C GLU A 369 -16.37 -0.43 6.32
N LEU A 370 -15.13 -0.14 5.91
CA LEU A 370 -14.40 -0.97 4.94
C LEU A 370 -14.19 -2.39 5.47
N LEU A 371 -13.74 -2.55 6.72
CA LEU A 371 -13.58 -3.88 7.32
C LEU A 371 -14.90 -4.63 7.46
N ARG A 372 -16.03 -3.96 7.69
CA ARG A 372 -17.34 -4.64 7.77
C ARG A 372 -17.81 -5.17 6.41
N ASN A 373 -17.53 -4.45 5.33
CA ASN A 373 -18.12 -4.72 4.01
C ASN A 373 -17.15 -5.36 3.00
N ARG A 374 -15.84 -5.25 3.24
CA ARG A 374 -14.75 -5.64 2.31
C ARG A 374 -13.57 -6.25 3.05
N ALA A 375 -13.81 -6.98 4.14
CA ALA A 375 -12.75 -7.57 4.98
C ALA A 375 -11.70 -8.42 4.24
N ARG A 376 -12.09 -9.00 3.09
CA ARG A 376 -11.26 -9.90 2.28
C ARG A 376 -10.65 -9.22 1.05
N ASP A 377 -11.00 -7.97 0.79
CA ASP A 377 -10.37 -7.18 -0.25
C ASP A 377 -8.89 -6.96 0.14
N VAL A 378 -7.99 -7.17 -0.82
CA VAL A 378 -6.54 -7.14 -0.57
C VAL A 378 -6.07 -5.76 -0.07
N GLN A 379 -6.64 -4.67 -0.59
CA GLN A 379 -6.29 -3.32 -0.17
C GLN A 379 -6.81 -3.04 1.24
N VAL A 380 -8.00 -3.53 1.57
CA VAL A 380 -8.61 -3.38 2.90
C VAL A 380 -7.90 -4.22 3.95
N GLU A 381 -7.49 -5.45 3.61
CA GLU A 381 -6.67 -6.29 4.48
C GLU A 381 -5.33 -5.61 4.78
N GLN A 382 -4.69 -5.05 3.75
CA GLN A 382 -3.43 -4.33 3.89
C GLN A 382 -3.58 -3.02 4.71
N MET A 383 -4.67 -2.29 4.50
CA MET A 383 -5.05 -1.14 5.32
C MET A 383 -5.21 -1.54 6.79
N GLY A 384 -5.90 -2.66 7.08
CA GLY A 384 -6.05 -3.19 8.44
C GLY A 384 -4.71 -3.53 9.10
N ARG A 385 -3.79 -4.16 8.36
CA ARG A 385 -2.43 -4.42 8.86
C ARG A 385 -1.64 -3.14 9.16
N SER A 386 -1.76 -2.12 8.30
CA SER A 386 -1.12 -0.81 8.54
C SER A 386 -1.74 -0.09 9.74
N TRP A 387 -3.07 -0.15 9.88
CA TRP A 387 -3.81 0.35 11.03
C TRP A 387 -3.31 -0.28 12.34
N ASP A 388 -3.26 -1.61 12.40
CA ASP A 388 -2.79 -2.34 13.60
C ASP A 388 -1.33 -2.03 13.91
N SER A 389 -0.47 -1.91 12.88
CA SER A 389 0.94 -1.54 13.03
C SER A 389 1.12 -0.11 13.57
N ARG A 390 0.25 0.83 13.17
CA ARG A 390 0.30 2.23 13.58
C ARG A 390 -0.37 2.50 14.91
N LEU A 391 -1.41 1.74 15.28
CA LEU A 391 -2.18 1.96 16.52
C LEU A 391 -1.80 1.00 17.65
N GLY A 392 -1.21 -0.14 17.33
CA GLY A 392 -0.75 -1.14 18.30
C GLY A 392 0.51 -0.73 19.06
N TRP A 393 1.09 -1.70 19.77
CA TRP A 393 2.37 -1.53 20.45
C TRP A 393 3.49 -1.19 19.47
N GLN A 394 4.32 -0.23 19.85
CA GLN A 394 5.55 0.10 19.12
C GLN A 394 6.74 -0.18 20.02
N TRP A 395 7.81 -0.74 19.47
CA TRP A 395 9.06 -0.87 20.19
C TRP A 395 10.26 -0.82 19.26
N GLN A 396 11.36 -0.32 19.78
CA GLN A 396 12.63 -0.21 19.09
C GLN A 396 13.74 -0.71 20.01
N VAL A 397 14.58 -1.57 19.46
CA VAL A 397 15.84 -1.98 20.09
C VAL A 397 16.96 -1.56 19.16
N SER A 398 17.96 -0.86 19.68
CA SER A 398 19.13 -0.49 18.90
C SER A 398 20.40 -0.69 19.70
N THR A 399 21.44 -1.11 19.00
CA THR A 399 22.80 -1.21 19.53
C THR A 399 23.76 -0.58 18.55
N ALA A 400 24.70 0.20 19.05
CA ALA A 400 25.81 0.74 18.28
C ALA A 400 27.10 0.47 19.04
N PHE A 401 28.15 0.11 18.33
CA PHE A 401 29.49 -0.14 18.86
C PHE A 401 30.49 0.65 18.04
N GLY A 402 31.51 1.19 18.70
CA GLY A 402 32.59 1.92 18.07
C GLY A 402 33.94 1.51 18.64
N ARG A 403 34.95 1.56 17.79
CA ARG A 403 36.35 1.52 18.17
C ARG A 403 37.05 2.67 17.47
N SER A 404 37.86 3.40 18.23
CA SER A 404 38.70 4.47 17.70
C SER A 404 40.15 4.20 18.10
N ASP A 405 41.05 4.24 17.11
CA ASP A 405 42.50 4.17 17.32
C ASP A 405 43.13 5.49 16.81
N SER A 406 43.98 6.14 17.61
CA SER A 406 44.64 7.40 17.23
C SER A 406 46.00 7.17 16.58
N ASP A 407 46.36 8.02 15.60
CA ASP A 407 47.66 7.95 14.90
C ASP A 407 48.84 8.51 15.76
N GLY A 408 48.56 9.02 16.97
CA GLY A 408 49.53 9.66 17.88
C GLY A 408 50.13 8.74 18.95
N ASP A 409 51.13 9.23 19.67
CA ASP A 409 51.74 8.51 20.80
C ASP A 409 50.66 8.21 21.86
N ARG A 410 50.61 6.96 22.36
CA ARG A 410 49.54 6.41 23.23
C ARG A 410 49.32 7.16 24.56
N GLY A 411 50.05 8.24 24.81
CA GLY A 411 50.01 9.02 26.05
C GLY A 411 49.47 10.45 25.95
N ALA A 412 49.14 10.98 24.76
CA ALA A 412 48.96 12.44 24.62
C ALA A 412 47.52 12.96 24.48
N THR A 413 46.54 12.20 23.95
CA THR A 413 45.13 12.67 23.87
C THR A 413 44.15 11.51 23.88
N ALA A 414 43.24 11.47 24.86
CA ALA A 414 42.15 10.51 24.89
C ALA A 414 41.09 10.91 23.85
N SER A 415 40.76 10.00 22.92
CA SER A 415 39.69 10.18 21.94
C SER A 415 38.42 10.73 22.60
N PRO A 416 37.75 11.75 22.02
CA PRO A 416 36.49 12.28 22.56
C PRO A 416 35.39 11.22 22.70
N LEU A 417 35.47 10.15 21.91
CA LEU A 417 34.54 9.03 21.91
C LEU A 417 35.02 7.86 22.78
N GLY A 418 36.27 7.89 23.24
CA GLY A 418 36.95 6.77 23.89
C GLY A 418 37.55 5.77 22.90
N SER A 419 38.42 4.88 23.41
CA SER A 419 39.06 3.84 22.59
C SER A 419 38.06 2.78 22.11
N ARG A 420 36.98 2.58 22.88
CA ARG A 420 35.83 1.74 22.57
C ARG A 420 34.60 2.39 23.16
N ASP A 421 33.50 2.34 22.43
CA ASP A 421 32.21 2.85 22.86
C ASP A 421 31.09 1.90 22.46
N ALA A 422 30.00 1.91 23.21
CA ALA A 422 28.75 1.34 22.73
C ALA A 422 27.54 2.05 23.34
N THR A 423 26.41 1.95 22.65
CA THR A 423 25.11 2.38 23.15
C THR A 423 24.10 1.29 22.90
N HIS A 424 23.39 0.86 23.94
CA HIS A 424 22.25 -0.05 23.86
C HIS A 424 21.00 0.73 24.26
N LYS A 425 19.96 0.70 23.44
CA LYS A 425 18.70 1.43 23.68
C LYS A 425 17.52 0.51 23.45
N VAL A 426 16.54 0.59 24.35
CA VAL A 426 15.23 -0.05 24.22
C VAL A 426 14.17 1.03 24.46
N GLU A 427 13.22 1.14 23.55
CA GLU A 427 12.09 2.05 23.63
C GLU A 427 10.80 1.26 23.38
N VAL A 428 9.76 1.55 24.17
CA VAL A 428 8.45 0.92 24.04
C VAL A 428 7.38 2.01 24.18
N ALA A 429 6.37 1.96 23.32
CA ALA A 429 5.18 2.78 23.42
C ALA A 429 3.91 1.90 23.45
N SER A 430 3.01 2.22 24.38
CA SER A 430 1.69 1.59 24.48
C SER A 430 0.89 1.77 23.19
N PRO A 431 -0.14 0.96 22.92
CA PRO A 431 -1.13 1.25 21.88
C PRO A 431 -1.71 2.65 22.06
N LEU A 432 -2.28 3.19 20.99
CA LEU A 432 -2.88 4.53 20.99
C LEU A 432 -4.11 4.58 21.91
N ILE A 433 -4.09 5.48 22.88
CA ILE A 433 -5.13 5.71 23.89
C ILE A 433 -5.90 6.97 23.48
N GLY A 434 -7.23 6.85 23.37
CA GLY A 434 -8.10 7.99 23.05
C GLY A 434 -7.74 8.67 21.73
N ASP A 435 -7.28 7.91 20.73
CA ASP A 435 -6.89 8.37 19.39
C ASP A 435 -5.76 9.40 19.33
N ARG A 436 -5.05 9.66 20.45
CA ARG A 436 -4.07 10.76 20.55
C ARG A 436 -2.87 10.48 21.44
N TRP A 437 -3.00 9.63 22.45
CA TRP A 437 -2.00 9.49 23.51
C TRP A 437 -1.29 8.14 23.47
N ARG A 438 0.01 8.11 23.80
CA ARG A 438 0.73 6.88 24.11
C ARG A 438 1.51 7.07 25.41
N LEU A 439 1.61 6.02 26.21
CA LEU A 439 2.58 5.96 27.31
C LEU A 439 3.88 5.36 26.78
N THR A 440 5.02 5.92 27.18
CA THR A 440 6.33 5.44 26.75
C THR A 440 7.19 5.01 27.92
N ALA A 441 8.08 4.08 27.65
CA ALA A 441 9.16 3.69 28.54
C ALA A 441 10.42 3.49 27.71
N HIS A 442 11.57 3.86 28.25
CA HIS A 442 12.85 3.62 27.61
C HIS A 442 13.91 3.21 28.63
N ALA A 443 14.93 2.51 28.13
CA ALA A 443 16.14 2.20 28.86
C ALA A 443 17.35 2.33 27.92
N GLN A 444 18.44 2.87 28.43
CA GLN A 444 19.69 3.05 27.71
C GLN A 444 20.89 2.67 28.58
N ASP A 445 21.91 2.05 27.99
CA ASP A 445 23.28 1.96 28.52
C ASP A 445 24.25 2.44 27.44
N ALA A 446 24.77 3.65 27.60
CA ALA A 446 25.86 4.17 26.79
C ALA A 446 27.17 4.10 27.59
N TRP A 447 28.23 3.57 27.00
CA TRP A 447 29.52 3.47 27.67
C TRP A 447 30.69 3.75 26.74
N ALA A 448 31.79 4.22 27.34
CA ALA A 448 33.06 4.47 26.63
C ALA A 448 34.26 4.18 27.52
N ASP A 449 35.32 3.63 26.94
CA ASP A 449 36.59 3.31 27.59
C ASP A 449 37.62 4.43 27.35
N TYR A 450 37.93 5.20 28.40
CA TYR A 450 38.95 6.25 28.38
C TYR A 450 40.25 5.80 29.08
N GLU A 451 41.38 6.26 28.58
CA GLU A 451 42.67 5.99 29.21
C GLU A 451 42.91 6.91 30.42
N ASN A 452 43.60 6.37 31.44
CA ASN A 452 43.93 7.09 32.67
C ASN A 452 45.36 7.62 32.65
N ILE A 453 45.53 8.81 33.24
CA ILE A 453 46.85 9.39 33.53
C ILE A 453 47.48 8.56 34.66
N GLY A 454 48.36 7.62 34.30
CA GLY A 454 48.97 6.65 35.23
C GLY A 454 48.85 5.18 34.79
N GLY A 455 48.17 4.90 33.68
CA GLY A 455 47.94 3.55 33.16
C GLY A 455 46.62 2.94 33.65
N GLY A 456 46.01 2.11 32.79
CA GLY A 456 44.67 1.54 33.00
C GLY A 456 43.57 2.22 32.18
N LYS A 457 42.37 1.62 32.17
CA LYS A 457 41.19 2.11 31.44
C LYS A 457 40.03 2.32 32.40
N ASP A 458 39.40 3.49 32.29
CA ASP A 458 38.14 3.80 32.97
C ASP A 458 36.97 3.65 32.00
N ARG A 459 36.07 2.69 32.28
CA ARG A 459 34.80 2.57 31.58
C ARG A 459 33.76 3.47 32.21
N VAL A 460 33.35 4.49 31.48
CA VAL A 460 32.28 5.42 31.88
C VAL A 460 30.95 4.89 31.37
N HIS A 461 29.90 4.97 32.20
CA HIS A 461 28.56 4.49 31.88
C HIS A 461 27.54 5.61 32.08
N ASP A 462 26.62 5.73 31.13
CA ASP A 462 25.34 6.40 31.26
C ASP A 462 24.24 5.35 31.11
N ARG A 463 23.85 4.79 32.26
CA ARG A 463 22.70 3.89 32.33
C ARG A 463 21.51 4.71 32.77
N ARG A 464 20.47 4.79 31.96
CA ARG A 464 19.26 5.53 32.33
C ARG A 464 18.01 4.78 31.93
N ALA A 465 16.96 4.98 32.70
CA ALA A 465 15.63 4.48 32.38
C ALA A 465 14.61 5.56 32.69
N GLY A 466 13.58 5.64 31.87
CA GLY A 466 12.58 6.69 31.97
C GLY A 466 11.23 6.27 31.45
N VAL A 467 10.25 7.09 31.77
CA VAL A 467 8.86 6.97 31.33
C VAL A 467 8.37 8.31 30.84
N GLY A 468 7.40 8.29 29.93
CA GLY A 468 6.84 9.50 29.37
C GLY A 468 5.48 9.27 28.74
N ALA A 469 5.02 10.30 28.04
CA ALA A 469 3.84 10.26 27.21
C ALA A 469 4.10 10.95 25.88
N LEU A 470 3.46 10.46 24.84
CA LEU A 470 3.37 11.10 23.53
C LEU A 470 1.93 11.51 23.29
N TYR A 471 1.75 12.68 22.71
CA TYR A 471 0.50 13.21 22.18
C TYR A 471 0.68 13.52 20.70
N ALA A 472 -0.25 13.05 19.87
CA ALA A 472 -0.28 13.38 18.46
C ALA A 472 -1.70 13.69 18.02
N TYR A 473 -1.92 14.87 17.43
CA TYR A 473 -3.20 15.24 16.83
C TYR A 473 -3.00 16.28 15.73
N ASP A 474 -3.46 15.93 14.52
CA ASP A 474 -3.32 16.78 13.33
C ASP A 474 -1.86 17.22 13.08
N ARG A 475 -1.59 18.51 13.26
CA ARG A 475 -0.29 19.15 13.00
C ARG A 475 0.65 19.09 14.20
N LEU A 476 0.14 18.84 15.40
CA LEU A 476 0.89 18.93 16.65
C LEU A 476 1.29 17.55 17.14
N THR A 477 2.56 17.39 17.44
CA THR A 477 3.08 16.27 18.24
C THR A 477 3.76 16.84 19.48
N LEU A 478 3.56 16.20 20.62
CA LEU A 478 4.26 16.51 21.87
C LEU A 478 4.75 15.21 22.49
N GLY A 479 5.94 15.24 23.06
CA GLY A 479 6.47 14.18 23.90
C GLY A 479 7.05 14.79 25.16
N PHE A 480 6.88 14.10 26.28
CA PHE A 480 7.44 14.57 27.54
C PHE A 480 7.60 13.42 28.51
N GLY A 481 8.55 13.56 29.41
CA GLY A 481 8.76 12.54 30.41
C GLY A 481 9.90 12.87 31.36
N VAL A 482 10.23 11.84 32.14
CA VAL A 482 11.28 11.87 33.14
C VAL A 482 12.10 10.60 33.00
N ASP A 483 13.41 10.73 33.10
CA ASP A 483 14.33 9.62 33.21
C ASP A 483 15.27 9.81 34.38
N ARG A 484 15.88 8.70 34.81
CA ARG A 484 16.87 8.73 35.86
C ARG A 484 18.08 7.94 35.44
N SER A 485 19.25 8.57 35.57
CA SER A 485 20.52 7.89 35.43
C SER A 485 20.86 7.09 36.70
N ASN A 486 21.37 5.88 36.49
CA ASN A 486 21.82 4.95 37.49
C ASN A 486 23.29 4.62 37.26
N ASP A 487 24.12 5.64 37.44
CA ASP A 487 25.57 5.57 37.34
C ASP A 487 26.24 6.18 38.56
N ARG A 488 27.57 6.05 38.66
CA ARG A 488 28.37 6.58 39.76
C ARG A 488 28.97 7.97 39.49
N TRP A 489 28.81 8.48 38.27
CA TRP A 489 29.55 9.62 37.76
C TRP A 489 28.90 10.95 38.13
N LEU A 490 27.56 11.01 38.12
CA LEU A 490 26.82 12.20 38.55
C LEU A 490 26.40 12.11 40.03
N PRO A 491 26.34 13.22 40.78
CA PRO A 491 25.73 13.28 42.12
C PRO A 491 24.25 12.88 42.08
N SER A 492 23.70 12.30 43.15
CA SER A 492 22.33 11.76 43.17
C SER A 492 21.22 12.76 42.82
N GLY A 493 21.44 14.06 43.08
CA GLY A 493 20.56 15.17 42.74
C GLY A 493 20.54 15.52 41.25
N ASP A 494 21.62 15.23 40.52
CA ASP A 494 21.82 15.63 39.12
C ASP A 494 21.57 14.45 38.16
N ARG A 495 20.99 13.35 38.66
CA ARG A 495 20.71 12.13 37.87
C ARG A 495 19.32 12.11 37.24
N THR A 496 18.46 13.06 37.59
CA THR A 496 17.10 13.10 37.04
C THR A 496 17.09 13.98 35.81
N GLY A 497 16.65 13.41 34.68
CA GLY A 497 16.43 14.12 33.43
C GLY A 497 14.94 14.39 33.22
N TYR A 498 14.65 15.54 32.61
CA TYR A 498 13.31 15.90 32.17
C TYR A 498 13.40 16.29 30.71
N TYR A 499 12.48 15.80 29.89
CA TYR A 499 12.45 16.15 28.47
C TYR A 499 11.06 16.61 28.06
N LEU A 500 11.05 17.53 27.11
CA LEU A 500 9.88 18.01 26.39
C LEU A 500 10.27 18.18 24.93
N ASP A 501 9.58 17.48 24.05
CA ASP A 501 9.67 17.61 22.61
C ASP A 501 8.34 18.08 22.03
N ALA A 502 8.41 18.93 21.02
CA ALA A 502 7.28 19.46 20.29
C ALA A 502 7.58 19.47 18.79
N GLY A 503 6.62 18.99 18.00
CA GLY A 503 6.66 19.02 16.54
C GLY A 503 5.44 19.75 15.98
N TRP A 504 5.66 20.54 14.93
CA TRP A 504 4.59 21.22 14.22
C TRP A 504 4.72 21.06 12.70
N ARG A 505 3.68 20.55 12.06
CA ARG A 505 3.55 20.48 10.61
C ARG A 505 2.91 21.77 10.08
N PHE A 506 3.72 22.64 9.48
CA PHE A 506 3.23 23.89 8.86
C PHE A 506 2.47 23.62 7.55
N SER A 507 2.95 22.65 6.78
CA SER A 507 2.36 22.16 5.53
C SER A 507 2.86 20.73 5.25
N ASP A 508 2.44 20.12 4.14
CA ASP A 508 3.00 18.87 3.62
C ASP A 508 4.53 18.86 3.52
N VAL A 509 5.13 20.00 3.19
CA VAL A 509 6.55 20.10 2.84
C VAL A 509 7.40 20.72 3.93
N LEU A 510 6.81 21.34 4.96
CA LEU A 510 7.55 22.09 5.97
C LEU A 510 7.12 21.67 7.38
N GLN A 511 8.09 21.19 8.16
CA GLN A 511 7.92 20.75 9.54
C GLN A 511 8.95 21.44 10.43
N GLY A 512 8.56 21.78 11.65
CA GLY A 512 9.46 22.31 12.67
C GLY A 512 9.41 21.47 13.94
N THR A 513 10.53 21.44 14.65
CA THR A 513 10.66 20.76 15.94
C THR A 513 11.36 21.67 16.95
N ALA A 514 10.99 21.51 18.22
CA ALA A 514 11.66 22.11 19.36
C ALA A 514 11.74 21.07 20.46
N ALA A 515 12.91 20.91 21.07
CA ALA A 515 13.11 19.99 22.18
C ALA A 515 13.96 20.64 23.27
N TRP A 516 13.59 20.40 24.51
CA TRP A 516 14.36 20.77 25.69
C TRP A 516 14.59 19.51 26.53
N TYR A 517 15.80 19.36 27.06
CA TYR A 517 16.19 18.21 27.86
C TYR A 517 17.14 18.63 28.99
N ALA A 518 16.67 18.58 30.24
CA ALA A 518 17.53 18.72 31.41
C ALA A 518 18.33 17.43 31.66
N THR A 519 19.64 17.53 31.93
CA THR A 519 20.53 16.36 32.11
C THR A 519 20.51 15.42 30.90
N THR A 520 20.72 15.99 29.70
CA THR A 520 20.64 15.29 28.42
C THR A 520 21.61 14.11 28.31
N PRO A 521 21.22 12.97 27.69
CA PRO A 521 22.14 11.90 27.31
C PRO A 521 23.11 12.28 26.18
N GLU A 522 22.90 13.41 25.51
CA GLU A 522 23.78 13.88 24.43
C GLU A 522 25.08 14.53 24.95
N ALA A 523 25.16 14.80 26.26
CA ALA A 523 26.40 15.26 26.88
C ALA A 523 27.48 14.19 26.76
N SER A 524 28.70 14.59 26.36
CA SER A 524 29.83 13.66 26.19
C SER A 524 30.09 12.84 27.46
N LEU A 525 30.33 11.54 27.29
CA LEU A 525 30.75 10.66 28.39
C LEU A 525 32.11 11.09 28.99
N GLN A 526 32.93 11.83 28.24
CA GLN A 526 34.16 12.43 28.75
C GLN A 526 33.86 13.53 29.79
N ALA A 527 32.84 14.37 29.54
CA ALA A 527 32.37 15.36 30.51
C ALA A 527 31.74 14.68 31.73
N ARG A 528 30.95 13.62 31.49
CA ARG A 528 30.35 12.83 32.57
C ARG A 528 31.39 12.20 33.49
N ARG A 529 32.53 11.72 32.94
CA ARG A 529 33.66 11.20 33.73
C ARG A 529 34.15 12.22 34.78
N ALA A 530 34.08 13.50 34.46
CA ALA A 530 34.44 14.61 35.34
C ALA A 530 33.29 15.07 36.27
N GLY A 531 32.18 14.34 36.32
CA GLY A 531 31.00 14.69 37.12
C GLY A 531 30.15 15.82 36.54
N LEU A 532 30.32 16.13 35.25
CA LEU A 532 29.59 17.21 34.58
C LEU A 532 28.37 16.66 33.83
N HIS A 533 27.27 17.40 33.88
CA HIS A 533 26.06 17.17 33.08
C HIS A 533 25.78 18.39 32.19
N ALA A 534 24.83 18.25 31.26
CA ALA A 534 24.40 19.37 30.44
C ALA A 534 22.89 19.36 30.19
N ASP A 535 22.32 20.53 29.99
CA ASP A 535 20.97 20.72 29.48
C ASP A 535 21.01 21.03 27.98
N ALA A 536 20.07 20.50 27.22
CA ALA A 536 19.96 20.71 25.78
C ALA A 536 18.71 21.52 25.43
N LEU A 537 18.88 22.46 24.50
CA LEU A 537 17.79 23.07 23.73
C LEU A 537 18.09 22.85 22.25
N SER A 538 17.18 22.20 21.54
CA SER A 538 17.31 21.85 20.12
C SER A 538 16.13 22.41 19.33
N LEU A 539 16.41 23.07 18.22
CA LEU A 539 15.43 23.57 17.25
C LEU A 539 15.72 22.94 15.89
N GLY A 540 14.68 22.50 15.19
CA GLY A 540 14.79 21.88 13.88
C GLY A 540 13.78 22.45 12.90
N LEU A 541 14.20 22.59 11.64
CA LEU A 541 13.32 22.86 10.50
C LEU A 541 13.64 21.86 9.40
N ARG A 542 12.63 21.20 8.85
CA ARG A 542 12.76 20.28 7.74
C ARG A 542 11.86 20.72 6.59
N TRP A 543 12.46 20.91 5.43
CA TRP A 543 11.79 21.17 4.17
C TRP A 543 11.97 19.98 3.22
N THR A 544 10.87 19.30 2.92
CA THR A 544 10.82 18.14 2.02
C THR A 544 9.85 18.45 0.88
N PRO A 545 10.27 19.18 -0.17
CA PRO A 545 9.38 19.55 -1.26
C PRO A 545 8.90 18.34 -2.07
N SER A 546 9.60 17.21 -2.02
CA SER A 546 9.18 15.94 -2.61
C SER A 546 10.00 14.79 -2.01
N GLU A 547 9.64 13.55 -2.34
CA GLU A 547 10.38 12.33 -2.02
C GLU A 547 11.83 12.29 -2.57
N ARG A 548 12.16 13.23 -3.46
CA ARG A 548 13.48 13.36 -4.10
C ARG A 548 14.39 14.37 -3.44
N SER A 549 13.88 15.22 -2.57
CA SER A 549 14.63 16.37 -2.09
C SER A 549 14.27 16.66 -0.66
N SER A 550 15.27 16.79 0.20
CA SER A 550 15.09 17.25 1.56
C SER A 550 16.20 18.19 1.97
N LEU A 551 15.86 19.17 2.80
CA LEU A 551 16.78 20.08 3.46
C LEU A 551 16.37 20.17 4.93
N ALA A 552 17.30 19.99 5.84
CA ALA A 552 17.07 20.10 7.27
C ALA A 552 18.09 21.05 7.89
N ALA A 553 17.59 22.01 8.67
CA ALA A 553 18.41 22.90 9.48
C ALA A 553 18.18 22.58 10.96
N THR A 554 19.26 22.48 11.73
CA THR A 554 19.22 22.26 13.17
C THR A 554 20.04 23.31 13.89
N ALA A 555 19.56 23.74 15.06
CA ALA A 555 20.31 24.58 15.98
C ALA A 555 20.21 23.95 17.37
N GLN A 556 21.35 23.74 18.02
CA GLN A 556 21.42 23.14 19.34
C GLN A 556 22.25 24.00 20.28
N GLN A 557 21.81 24.11 21.52
CA GLN A 557 22.58 24.67 22.61
C GLN A 557 22.67 23.65 23.74
N LEU A 558 23.90 23.32 24.13
CA LEU A 558 24.21 22.54 25.33
C LEU A 558 24.76 23.48 26.40
N ARG A 559 24.12 23.52 27.57
CA ARG A 559 24.59 24.26 28.74
C ARG A 559 25.10 23.26 29.77
N TYR A 560 26.41 23.20 29.93
CA TYR A 560 27.07 22.33 30.88
C TYR A 560 27.04 22.91 32.29
N SER A 561 27.16 22.03 33.29
CA SER A 561 27.21 22.38 34.71
C SER A 561 28.49 23.12 35.14
N ASP A 562 29.48 23.25 34.25
CA ASP A 562 30.71 24.02 34.42
C ASP A 562 30.64 25.43 33.78
N ASP A 563 29.42 25.92 33.55
CA ASP A 563 29.10 27.19 32.87
C ASP A 563 29.52 27.27 31.38
N ASN A 564 30.03 26.18 30.79
CA ASN A 564 30.26 26.13 29.36
C ASN A 564 28.93 26.03 28.60
N THR A 565 28.77 26.86 27.58
CA THR A 565 27.63 26.84 26.67
C THR A 565 28.14 26.58 25.26
N ARG A 566 27.82 25.40 24.72
CA ARG A 566 28.14 25.03 23.34
C ARG A 566 26.93 25.26 22.45
N THR A 567 27.08 26.06 21.42
CA THR A 567 26.04 26.29 20.40
C THR A 567 26.50 25.69 19.08
N ALA A 568 25.67 24.86 18.47
CA ALA A 568 25.94 24.22 17.19
C ALA A 568 24.81 24.51 16.19
N PHE A 569 25.17 24.63 14.92
CA PHE A 569 24.26 24.72 13.79
C PHE A 569 24.60 23.65 12.76
N GLY A 570 23.58 22.97 12.26
CA GLY A 570 23.68 21.98 11.20
C GLY A 570 22.76 22.31 10.03
N LEU A 571 23.22 22.04 8.82
CA LEU A 571 22.40 22.05 7.61
C LEU A 571 22.70 20.79 6.81
N SER A 572 21.72 19.91 6.63
CA SER A 572 21.85 18.70 5.83
C SER A 572 20.88 18.70 4.66
N GLY A 573 21.32 18.19 3.52
CA GLY A 573 20.55 18.14 2.29
C GLY A 573 20.74 16.82 1.55
N ALA A 574 19.65 16.31 0.99
CA ALA A 574 19.66 15.15 0.10
C ALA A 574 18.89 15.46 -1.18
N GLN A 575 19.43 15.00 -2.31
CA GLN A 575 18.84 15.16 -3.64
C GLN A 575 18.96 13.88 -4.46
N ARG A 576 17.83 13.30 -4.90
CA ARG A 576 17.78 12.16 -5.81
C ARG A 576 18.31 12.55 -7.18
N LEU A 577 19.46 12.00 -7.53
CA LEU A 577 20.18 12.22 -8.79
C LEU A 577 19.77 11.19 -9.85
N TYR A 578 19.54 9.94 -9.45
CA TYR A 578 19.19 8.85 -10.36
C TYR A 578 18.16 7.92 -9.74
N THR A 579 17.20 7.48 -10.56
CA THR A 579 16.11 6.59 -10.14
C THR A 579 15.90 5.49 -11.17
N ARG A 580 15.87 4.25 -10.70
CA ARG A 580 15.40 3.04 -11.38
C ARG A 580 14.63 2.18 -10.37
N PRO A 581 13.81 1.22 -10.81
CA PRO A 581 13.00 0.39 -9.90
C PRO A 581 13.79 -0.26 -8.76
N HIS A 582 15.03 -0.67 -9.03
CA HIS A 582 15.87 -1.37 -8.06
C HIS A 582 17.09 -0.56 -7.59
N LEU A 583 17.29 0.67 -8.08
CA LEU A 583 18.49 1.45 -7.80
C LEU A 583 18.16 2.93 -7.66
N LEU A 584 18.51 3.50 -6.51
CA LEU A 584 18.38 4.91 -6.21
C LEU A 584 19.75 5.49 -5.87
N ILE A 585 20.06 6.68 -6.39
CA ILE A 585 21.29 7.40 -6.07
C ILE A 585 20.94 8.81 -5.61
N ASP A 586 21.28 9.12 -4.36
CA ASP A 586 21.11 10.43 -3.75
C ASP A 586 22.48 11.14 -3.62
N GLY A 587 22.53 12.42 -3.95
CA GLY A 587 23.59 13.33 -3.57
C GLY A 587 23.33 13.88 -2.17
N LEU A 588 24.37 13.91 -1.35
CA LEU A 588 24.32 14.33 0.05
C LEU A 588 25.23 15.54 0.27
N ALA A 589 24.77 16.46 1.11
CA ALA A 589 25.57 17.58 1.60
C ALA A 589 25.24 17.86 3.07
N ASP A 590 26.28 17.96 3.90
CA ASP A 590 26.15 18.21 5.33
C ASP A 590 27.11 19.33 5.74
N VAL A 591 26.59 20.38 6.36
CA VAL A 591 27.34 21.51 6.90
C VAL A 591 27.12 21.56 8.40
N TYR A 592 28.20 21.75 9.15
CA TYR A 592 28.17 21.88 10.59
C TYR A 592 29.05 23.05 11.03
N THR A 593 28.65 23.74 12.09
CA THR A 593 29.53 24.64 12.83
C THR A 593 29.15 24.65 14.30
N SER A 594 30.14 24.78 15.18
CA SER A 594 29.87 25.04 16.59
C SER A 594 30.80 26.05 17.20
N ARG A 595 30.38 26.58 18.36
CA ARG A 595 31.16 27.45 19.22
C ARG A 595 30.93 27.08 20.68
N ALA A 596 31.97 27.13 21.49
CA ALA A 596 31.89 26.99 22.94
C ALA A 596 32.15 28.34 23.63
N SER A 597 31.47 28.62 24.75
CA SER A 597 31.67 29.86 25.51
C SER A 597 32.92 29.81 26.39
N ARG A 598 33.32 28.62 26.83
CA ARG A 598 34.52 28.40 27.65
C ARG A 598 35.64 27.82 26.80
N THR A 599 36.84 28.38 26.95
CA THR A 599 38.05 27.96 26.24
C THR A 599 39.20 27.86 27.22
N GLY A 600 39.91 26.73 27.28
CA GLY A 600 41.02 26.56 28.21
C GLY A 600 41.47 25.11 28.34
N ALA A 601 42.70 24.91 28.81
CA ALA A 601 43.27 23.59 29.05
C ALA A 601 42.70 22.90 30.31
N ASP A 602 41.92 23.61 31.12
CA ASP A 602 41.25 23.13 32.33
C ASP A 602 39.95 22.38 32.06
N ILE A 603 39.48 22.38 30.80
CA ILE A 603 38.24 21.69 30.40
C ILE A 603 38.55 20.18 30.23
N PRO A 604 37.91 19.28 30.99
CA PRO A 604 38.30 17.87 31.04
C PRO A 604 37.70 17.03 29.89
N TYR A 605 37.08 17.68 28.90
CA TYR A 605 36.42 17.05 27.76
C TYR A 605 36.69 17.80 26.45
N PHE A 606 36.52 17.11 25.32
CA PHE A 606 36.66 17.71 24.00
C PHE A 606 35.65 18.83 23.77
N ASN A 607 36.15 20.07 23.73
CA ASN A 607 35.37 21.29 23.66
C ASN A 607 36.05 22.33 22.75
N PRO A 608 36.02 22.15 21.43
CA PRO A 608 36.63 23.10 20.51
C PRO A 608 35.99 24.49 20.68
N SER A 609 36.81 25.54 20.72
CA SER A 609 36.32 26.93 20.84
C SER A 609 35.40 27.29 19.69
N ARG A 610 35.82 26.93 18.47
CA ARG A 610 35.04 26.96 17.24
C ARG A 610 35.47 25.84 16.32
N ASP A 611 34.51 25.24 15.66
CA ASP A 611 34.76 24.26 14.60
C ASP A 611 33.69 24.33 13.52
N GLY A 612 33.98 23.66 12.40
CA GLY A 612 33.00 23.47 11.34
C GLY A 612 33.42 22.41 10.35
N SER A 613 32.45 21.83 9.67
CA SER A 613 32.68 20.90 8.58
C SER A 613 31.74 21.13 7.42
N LEU A 614 32.21 20.73 6.25
CA LEU A 614 31.39 20.50 5.07
C LEU A 614 31.68 19.08 4.64
N ASN A 615 30.66 18.23 4.49
CA ASN A 615 30.78 16.89 3.91
C ASN A 615 29.90 16.83 2.67
N LEU A 616 30.43 16.25 1.59
CA LEU A 616 29.70 15.97 0.38
C LEU A 616 29.81 14.48 0.07
N GLY A 617 28.77 13.90 -0.51
CA GLY A 617 28.81 12.48 -0.81
C GLY A 617 27.65 11.95 -1.62
N LEU A 618 27.62 10.62 -1.71
CA LEU A 618 26.59 9.87 -2.41
C LEU A 618 26.04 8.77 -1.50
N ARG A 619 24.75 8.51 -1.61
CA ARG A 619 24.10 7.31 -1.10
C ARG A 619 23.52 6.51 -2.25
N ILE A 620 23.86 5.23 -2.29
CA ILE A 620 23.42 4.28 -3.30
C ILE A 620 22.56 3.23 -2.60
N ASP A 621 21.27 3.22 -2.90
CA ASP A 621 20.31 2.22 -2.39
C ASP A 621 20.00 1.21 -3.50
N HIS A 622 20.36 -0.05 -3.28
CA HIS A 622 20.06 -1.17 -4.17
C HIS A 622 19.02 -2.10 -3.54
N LEU A 623 17.84 -2.19 -4.15
CA LEU A 623 16.78 -3.11 -3.77
C LEU A 623 17.10 -4.50 -4.34
N ALA A 624 17.81 -5.31 -3.56
CA ALA A 624 18.29 -6.61 -4.02
C ALA A 624 17.17 -7.66 -4.12
N TRP A 625 16.12 -7.53 -3.32
CA TRP A 625 14.94 -8.40 -3.37
C TRP A 625 13.72 -7.69 -2.77
N ARG A 626 12.54 -7.89 -3.37
CA ARG A 626 11.25 -7.45 -2.82
C ARG A 626 10.17 -8.46 -3.18
N ARG A 627 9.23 -8.65 -2.25
CA ARG A 627 7.99 -9.40 -2.45
C ARG A 627 6.92 -8.76 -1.58
N TYR A 628 6.05 -7.97 -2.19
CA TYR A 628 5.05 -7.15 -1.51
C TYR A 628 5.67 -6.27 -0.42
N GLU A 629 5.25 -6.41 0.84
CA GLU A 629 5.73 -5.60 1.97
C GLU A 629 7.10 -6.05 2.48
N ARG A 630 7.65 -7.14 1.94
CA ARG A 630 8.94 -7.68 2.37
C ARG A 630 10.02 -7.28 1.39
N HIS A 631 11.16 -6.84 1.90
CA HIS A 631 12.29 -6.53 1.04
C HIS A 631 13.62 -6.67 1.76
N PHE A 632 14.66 -6.77 0.94
CA PHE A 632 16.06 -6.65 1.32
C PHE A 632 16.71 -5.56 0.49
N ARG A 633 17.23 -4.53 1.17
CA ARG A 633 17.92 -3.39 0.56
C ARG A 633 19.34 -3.32 1.08
N GLN A 634 20.27 -3.03 0.18
CA GLN A 634 21.66 -2.72 0.47
C GLN A 634 21.87 -1.22 0.27
N ARG A 635 22.59 -0.58 1.18
CA ARG A 635 22.87 0.86 1.12
C ARG A 635 24.37 1.10 1.29
N LEU A 636 24.96 1.80 0.34
CA LEU A 636 26.34 2.28 0.42
C LEU A 636 26.33 3.81 0.49
N THR A 637 26.91 4.37 1.53
CA THR A 637 27.09 5.81 1.69
C THR A 637 28.57 6.13 1.71
N VAL A 638 29.00 7.03 0.82
CA VAL A 638 30.38 7.53 0.73
C VAL A 638 30.34 9.03 0.89
N GLN A 639 31.08 9.57 1.85
CA GLN A 639 31.19 11.02 2.06
C GLN A 639 32.63 11.41 2.34
N ALA A 640 32.99 12.63 1.96
CA ALA A 640 34.26 13.23 2.35
C ALA A 640 34.14 14.74 2.39
N GLY A 641 34.91 15.37 3.26
CA GLY A 641 34.96 16.81 3.30
C GLY A 641 35.89 17.40 4.35
N PRO A 642 36.14 18.72 4.31
CA PRO A 642 37.00 19.39 5.27
C PRO A 642 36.32 19.56 6.64
N TYR A 643 37.06 19.26 7.69
CA TYR A 643 36.80 19.68 9.08
C TYR A 643 37.82 20.75 9.45
N TRP A 644 37.36 21.92 9.85
CA TRP A 644 38.17 23.01 10.38
C TRP A 644 37.94 23.14 11.88
N GLN A 645 39.03 23.29 12.63
CA GLN A 645 39.00 23.56 14.06
C GLN A 645 39.93 24.73 14.37
N GLU A 646 39.44 25.69 15.14
CA GLU A 646 40.22 26.85 15.59
C GLU A 646 41.47 26.38 16.35
N ASN A 647 42.63 26.97 16.02
CA ASN A 647 43.97 26.59 16.51
C ASN A 647 44.56 25.26 16.00
N PHE A 648 43.82 24.46 15.21
CA PHE A 648 44.30 23.16 14.69
C PHE A 648 44.23 23.01 13.15
N GLY A 649 43.64 23.99 12.46
CA GLY A 649 43.61 24.05 10.99
C GLY A 649 42.50 23.22 10.36
N SER A 650 42.66 22.88 9.07
CA SER A 650 41.67 22.13 8.29
C SER A 650 42.20 20.78 7.85
N HIS A 651 41.37 19.74 7.98
CA HIS A 651 41.71 18.36 7.65
C HIS A 651 40.59 17.69 6.86
N TRP A 652 40.94 16.87 5.88
CA TRP A 652 39.95 16.02 5.20
C TRP A 652 39.52 14.84 6.07
N VAL A 653 38.21 14.60 6.11
CA VAL A 653 37.56 13.51 6.85
C VAL A 653 36.80 12.62 5.87
N PRO A 654 37.38 11.48 5.43
CA PRO A 654 36.66 10.49 4.65
C PRO A 654 35.74 9.64 5.55
N GLN A 655 34.61 9.23 4.99
CA GLN A 655 33.60 8.39 5.66
C GLN A 655 33.02 7.38 4.66
N LEU A 656 32.84 6.14 5.12
CA LEU A 656 32.25 5.05 4.37
C LEU A 656 31.27 4.30 5.27
N ARG A 657 30.07 4.01 4.78
CA ARG A 657 29.06 3.23 5.51
C ARG A 657 28.39 2.25 4.58
N TYR A 658 28.29 1.00 5.00
CA TYR A 658 27.61 -0.06 4.26
C TYR A 658 26.59 -0.74 5.17
N GLU A 659 25.33 -0.77 4.71
CA GLU A 659 24.18 -1.14 5.52
C GLU A 659 23.24 -2.09 4.76
N HIS A 660 22.53 -2.87 5.55
CA HIS A 660 21.48 -3.78 5.13
C HIS A 660 20.18 -3.44 5.85
N GLU A 661 19.09 -3.36 5.10
CA GLU A 661 17.73 -3.13 5.60
C GLU A 661 16.86 -4.32 5.19
N TRP A 662 16.31 -5.03 6.19
CA TRP A 662 15.34 -6.11 6.02
C TRP A 662 13.97 -5.64 6.51
N ARG A 663 12.98 -5.68 5.62
CA ARG A 663 11.58 -5.54 6.01
C ARG A 663 10.92 -6.91 5.99
N PHE A 664 10.45 -7.38 7.15
CA PHE A 664 9.79 -8.69 7.29
C PHE A 664 8.26 -8.61 7.11
N GLY A 665 7.72 -7.39 7.16
CA GLY A 665 6.31 -7.09 6.97
C GLY A 665 6.01 -5.63 7.34
N THR A 666 4.73 -5.28 7.38
CA THR A 666 4.26 -3.97 7.85
C THR A 666 4.75 -3.71 9.27
N GLY A 667 5.42 -2.56 9.48
CA GLY A 667 6.03 -2.17 10.74
C GLY A 667 7.11 -3.09 11.31
N ARG A 668 7.80 -3.93 10.52
CA ARG A 668 8.85 -4.83 11.03
C ARG A 668 10.13 -4.66 10.22
N VAL A 669 11.10 -3.92 10.77
CA VAL A 669 12.33 -3.56 10.06
C VAL A 669 13.55 -3.87 10.92
N LEU A 670 14.54 -4.53 10.31
CA LEU A 670 15.88 -4.74 10.85
C LEU A 670 16.89 -4.02 9.97
N ASP A 671 17.59 -3.06 10.55
CA ASP A 671 18.68 -2.33 9.96
C ASP A 671 19.99 -2.76 10.63
N TYR A 672 21.06 -3.02 9.87
CA TYR A 672 22.40 -3.19 10.44
C TYR A 672 23.48 -2.77 9.46
N GLY A 673 24.64 -2.33 9.96
CA GLY A 673 25.71 -1.87 9.09
C GLY A 673 27.05 -1.68 9.77
N VAL A 674 28.06 -1.50 8.94
CA VAL A 674 29.43 -1.15 9.34
C VAL A 674 29.73 0.25 8.81
N ASN A 675 30.35 1.07 9.65
CA ASN A 675 30.82 2.39 9.28
C ASN A 675 32.31 2.54 9.58
N TRP A 676 32.99 3.28 8.71
CA TRP A 676 34.40 3.61 8.83
C TRP A 676 34.57 5.10 8.57
N SER A 677 35.39 5.78 9.38
CA SER A 677 35.72 7.19 9.16
C SER A 677 37.08 7.53 9.74
N ARG A 678 37.68 8.63 9.25
CA ARG A 678 38.93 9.15 9.82
C ARG A 678 38.79 10.58 10.34
N PRO A 679 38.12 10.78 11.49
CA PRO A 679 37.97 12.11 12.07
C PRO A 679 39.30 12.67 12.58
N VAL A 680 39.31 13.98 12.86
CA VAL A 680 40.46 14.68 13.44
C VAL A 680 39.98 15.50 14.62
N TYR A 681 40.62 15.33 15.77
CA TYR A 681 40.30 16.04 17.01
C TYR A 681 41.59 16.66 17.55
N ASP A 682 41.59 17.97 17.81
CA ASP A 682 42.78 18.69 18.29
C ASP A 682 44.02 18.45 17.40
N GLY A 683 43.79 18.34 16.08
CA GLY A 683 44.84 18.08 15.08
C GLY A 683 45.30 16.63 14.98
N ILE A 684 44.81 15.73 15.85
CA ILE A 684 45.19 14.32 15.88
C ILE A 684 44.13 13.51 15.13
N ARG A 685 44.59 12.72 14.17
CA ARG A 685 43.74 11.85 13.35
C ARG A 685 43.43 10.56 14.10
N GLU A 686 42.18 10.13 13.98
CA GLU A 686 41.71 8.83 14.45
C GLU A 686 41.25 7.97 13.27
N ASP A 687 41.32 6.66 13.46
CA ASP A 687 40.68 5.65 12.63
C ASP A 687 39.52 5.06 13.42
N ARG A 688 38.29 5.29 12.94
CA ARG A 688 37.08 4.85 13.61
C ARG A 688 36.38 3.78 12.80
N LEU A 689 36.14 2.63 13.44
CA LEU A 689 35.32 1.54 12.92
C LEU A 689 34.11 1.36 13.84
N GLY A 690 32.91 1.38 13.27
CA GLY A 690 31.66 1.19 13.98
C GLY A 690 30.79 0.09 13.38
N PHE A 691 29.94 -0.48 14.22
CA PHE A 691 28.87 -1.39 13.84
C PHE A 691 27.59 -0.97 14.53
N ASP A 692 26.49 -0.94 13.81
CA ASP A 692 25.17 -0.64 14.38
C ASP A 692 24.12 -1.63 13.89
N LEU A 693 23.12 -1.84 14.75
CA LEU A 693 21.96 -2.69 14.50
C LEU A 693 20.74 -2.05 15.16
N SER A 694 19.63 -1.99 14.45
CA SER A 694 18.35 -1.56 14.98
C SER A 694 17.23 -2.46 14.49
N PHE A 695 16.37 -2.89 15.41
CA PHE A 695 15.12 -3.55 15.09
C PHE A 695 13.95 -2.68 15.54
N ARG A 696 12.98 -2.47 14.65
CA ARG A 696 11.77 -1.68 14.90
C ARG A 696 10.53 -2.53 14.66
N TRP A 697 9.58 -2.41 15.59
CA TRP A 697 8.23 -2.98 15.51
C TRP A 697 7.17 -1.88 15.63
N GLY A 698 6.18 -1.91 14.74
CA GLY A 698 5.19 -0.87 14.55
C GLY A 698 5.60 0.17 13.51
N GLU A 699 4.68 1.07 13.17
CA GLU A 699 4.94 2.24 12.32
C GLU A 699 4.78 3.51 13.18
N GLN A 700 5.83 4.33 13.25
CA GLN A 700 5.85 5.61 13.97
C GLN A 700 5.19 6.72 13.16
#